data_AF-A0A3Q7TLS9-F1
#
_entry.id   AF-A0A3Q7TLS9-F1
#
_cell.length_a   1.000
_cell.length_b   1.000
_cell.length_c   1.000
_cell.angle_alpha   90.00
_cell.angle_beta   90.00
_cell.angle_gamma   90.00
#
_symmetry.space_group_name_H-M   'P 1'
#
loop_
_entity.id
_entity.type
_entity.pdbx_description
1 polymer ?
#
loop_
_entity_poly.entity_id
_entity_poly.type
_entity_poly.pdbx_seq_one_letter_code
_entity_poly.pdbx_strand_id
1 'polypeptide(L)'
;MRTCVDEDESAVREEGARGGSHELIRLDELLCLKDDRSAQAQPAPPVPSHLPPGPSDPGNACLRPDCAFAQLRASLQHPQDLGKSSTYGDEDPLSCAPVNGPKPGLSQHGSQQKSTNVVYQAHHVSRNKRGQVVGTRGGFRGCTVWLTGLSGAGKTTISFALEEYLVSHAIPCYSLDGDNVRHGLNKNLGFSPGDREENIRRIAEVAKLFADAGLVCITSFISPFAKDRENARKIHESAGLPFFEIFVDAPLNICESRDVKGLYKRARAGEIKGFTGIDSDYEKPETPELVLKTNLSSVSDCVQQVVELLQEQNIVPHTVMKGIHELFVPENKLDQVRAEAEALPSLAITKLDLQWVQVLSEGWATPLRGFMREKEYLQAIHFDTLLDGMALPDGVISMSIPIVLPVSADDKTRLEGCSEFVLTYEGRQVAILRDPEFYEHRKEERCSRVWGTMCAKHPHIKMVMESGDWLVGGDLQVLERIRWNDGLDQYRLTPLELKQKCKEMNADAVFAFQLRNPVHNGHALLMQDTRRRLLDRGYKQPVLLLHPLGGWTKDDDVPLEWRMKQHAAVLEEGVLDPSSTIVAIFPSPMLYAGPTEVQWHCRSRMIAGVNFYIVGRDPAGMPHPETKKDLYEPSHGGKVLSMAPGLTSVEIIPFRVAAYNKAKKAMDFYDPARHNEFDFISGTRMRKLAREGENPPDGFMAPKAWKVLTDYYRSLEKRD
;
A
#
# COMPACT_ATOMS: atom_id res chain seq x y z
N MET A 1 -7.09 54.94 -23.67
CA MET A 1 -6.04 55.62 -24.47
C MET A 1 -4.80 55.68 -23.59
N ARG A 2 -3.77 54.89 -23.91
CA ARG A 2 -2.42 55.33 -24.37
C ARG A 2 -1.71 56.21 -23.33
N THR A 3 -0.49 55.99 -22.84
CA THR A 3 0.74 55.23 -23.19
C THR A 3 1.73 55.60 -22.06
N CYS A 4 2.43 54.68 -21.38
CA CYS A 4 3.81 54.16 -21.61
C CYS A 4 4.93 55.20 -21.79
N VAL A 5 6.14 54.78 -21.36
CA VAL A 5 7.53 55.26 -21.66
C VAL A 5 8.15 56.13 -20.55
N ASP A 6 9.37 55.97 -20.00
CA ASP A 6 10.52 55.00 -19.99
C ASP A 6 11.49 55.54 -18.88
N GLU A 7 12.11 54.72 -18.02
CA GLU A 7 13.50 54.17 -18.01
C GLU A 7 14.67 55.13 -17.67
N ASP A 8 15.75 54.51 -17.13
CA ASP A 8 17.12 54.96 -16.80
C ASP A 8 17.43 55.59 -15.42
N GLU A 9 18.59 55.38 -14.80
CA GLU A 9 19.57 54.28 -14.67
C GLU A 9 20.69 54.83 -13.75
N SER A 10 21.30 53.96 -12.92
CA SER A 10 22.68 54.08 -12.37
C SER A 10 23.01 55.26 -11.40
N ALA A 11 23.96 55.23 -10.45
CA ALA A 11 24.96 54.26 -10.02
C ALA A 11 25.67 54.73 -8.72
N VAL A 12 25.99 53.77 -7.84
CA VAL A 12 27.30 53.50 -7.18
C VAL A 12 27.83 54.41 -6.05
N ARG A 13 28.02 53.80 -4.84
CA ARG A 13 29.29 53.52 -4.11
C ARG A 13 28.96 52.80 -2.77
N GLU A 14 29.33 51.53 -2.54
CA GLU A 14 30.64 50.99 -2.06
C GLU A 14 30.98 51.46 -0.62
N GLU A 15 31.43 50.70 0.38
CA GLU A 15 32.07 49.37 0.63
C GLU A 15 31.94 49.15 2.17
N GLY A 16 32.15 48.00 2.84
CA GLY A 16 32.71 46.68 2.54
C GLY A 16 32.55 45.78 3.80
N ALA A 17 32.40 44.46 3.62
CA ALA A 17 33.38 43.41 3.96
C ALA A 17 33.37 42.95 5.45
N ARG A 18 33.53 41.68 5.85
CA ARG A 18 33.70 40.34 5.22
C ARG A 18 33.70 39.30 6.37
N GLY A 19 33.38 38.05 6.03
CA GLY A 19 33.73 36.83 6.80
C GLY A 19 32.48 36.02 7.20
N GLY A 20 32.19 34.81 6.74
CA GLY A 20 32.96 33.83 5.98
C GLY A 20 33.28 32.60 6.83
N SER A 21 32.39 31.60 6.83
CA SER A 21 32.74 30.18 6.97
C SER A 21 31.51 29.27 6.77
N HIS A 22 31.57 28.45 5.72
CA HIS A 22 30.83 27.21 5.57
C HIS A 22 31.28 26.20 6.63
N GLU A 23 30.36 25.43 7.22
CA GLU A 23 30.72 24.20 7.90
C GLU A 23 29.71 23.08 7.62
N LEU A 24 30.28 21.89 7.42
CA LEU A 24 29.64 20.65 7.05
C LEU A 24 28.72 20.12 8.15
N ILE A 25 27.55 19.63 7.77
CA ILE A 25 26.69 18.83 8.67
C ILE A 25 27.30 17.43 8.76
N ARG A 26 27.95 17.14 9.90
CA ARG A 26 28.20 15.77 10.36
C ARG A 26 27.04 15.31 11.24
N LEU A 27 26.59 14.09 11.00
CA LEU A 27 25.89 13.26 11.98
C LEU A 27 26.80 13.09 13.19
N ASP A 28 26.29 13.48 14.37
CA ASP A 28 26.43 12.79 15.66
C ASP A 28 25.95 13.75 16.76
N GLU A 29 24.87 13.41 17.45
CA GLU A 29 24.72 13.64 18.91
C GLU A 29 23.37 13.07 19.40
N LEU A 30 23.44 11.78 19.76
CA LEU A 30 22.73 11.25 20.93
C LEU A 30 23.47 11.75 22.18
N LEU A 31 22.71 12.07 23.24
CA LEU A 31 23.13 12.25 24.64
C LEU A 31 23.83 13.57 25.02
N CYS A 32 23.12 14.42 25.77
CA CYS A 32 23.42 14.69 27.19
C CYS A 32 22.50 15.78 27.77
N LEU A 33 21.82 15.47 28.88
CA LEU A 33 21.66 16.44 29.96
C LEU A 33 22.23 15.81 31.24
N LYS A 34 23.24 16.51 31.77
CA LYS A 34 23.89 16.28 33.05
C LYS A 34 22.93 16.67 34.17
N ASP A 35 23.03 15.99 35.31
CA ASP A 35 23.09 16.71 36.58
C ASP A 35 23.83 15.91 37.66
N ASP A 36 24.44 16.70 38.55
CA ASP A 36 25.56 16.40 39.42
C ASP A 36 25.19 15.68 40.74
N ARG A 37 26.13 14.82 41.16
CA ARG A 37 26.50 14.34 42.51
C ARG A 37 25.59 14.65 43.72
N SER A 38 25.19 13.58 44.43
CA SER A 38 25.75 13.12 45.72
C SER A 38 24.71 12.44 46.62
N ALA A 39 25.00 11.23 47.10
CA ALA A 39 24.74 10.72 48.46
C ALA A 39 24.80 9.18 48.50
N GLN A 40 25.24 8.69 49.64
CA GLN A 40 25.76 7.35 49.94
C GLN A 40 24.72 6.24 49.97
N ALA A 41 25.19 5.00 49.75
CA ALA A 41 24.46 3.75 49.85
C ALA A 41 24.14 3.35 51.30
N GLN A 42 22.96 2.75 51.53
CA GLN A 42 22.69 1.65 52.49
C GLN A 42 21.30 0.99 52.21
N PRO A 43 21.07 -0.27 52.63
CA PRO A 43 20.11 -1.20 52.00
C PRO A 43 18.71 -1.26 52.65
N ALA A 44 17.76 -1.84 51.91
CA ALA A 44 16.34 -1.99 52.24
C ALA A 44 16.04 -3.10 53.29
N PRO A 45 14.93 -2.99 54.07
CA PRO A 45 14.58 -3.91 55.16
C PRO A 45 13.70 -5.11 54.73
N PRO A 46 13.56 -6.16 55.57
CA PRO A 46 12.87 -7.41 55.25
C PRO A 46 11.38 -7.42 55.64
N VAL A 47 10.61 -8.34 55.06
CA VAL A 47 9.20 -8.63 55.41
C VAL A 47 9.07 -10.09 55.90
N PRO A 48 8.27 -10.38 56.96
CA PRO A 48 8.41 -11.60 57.76
C PRO A 48 7.50 -12.76 57.35
N SER A 49 7.96 -13.96 57.71
CA SER A 49 7.24 -15.24 57.74
C SER A 49 6.54 -15.49 59.08
N HIS A 50 5.41 -16.20 59.07
CA HIS A 50 5.01 -17.32 59.98
C HIS A 50 3.49 -17.38 60.22
N LEU A 51 2.89 -18.57 60.08
CA LEU A 51 2.02 -19.29 61.07
C LEU A 51 1.43 -20.61 60.46
N PRO A 52 0.91 -21.58 61.25
CA PRO A 52 1.50 -22.93 61.38
C PRO A 52 0.49 -24.10 61.05
N PRO A 53 0.75 -25.39 61.36
CA PRO A 53 0.23 -26.56 60.63
C PRO A 53 -0.95 -27.30 61.27
N GLY A 54 -1.56 -28.23 60.52
CA GLY A 54 -2.49 -29.27 61.00
C GLY A 54 -2.36 -30.57 60.18
N PRO A 55 -2.49 -31.78 60.76
CA PRO A 55 -2.27 -33.06 60.06
C PRO A 55 -3.54 -33.88 59.73
N SER A 56 -3.31 -34.95 58.93
CA SER A 56 -4.02 -36.23 58.71
C SER A 56 -5.26 -36.34 57.79
N ASP A 57 -5.00 -36.76 56.53
CA ASP A 57 -5.48 -37.94 55.73
C ASP A 57 -6.94 -38.49 55.81
N PRO A 58 -7.43 -39.33 54.86
CA PRO A 58 -7.02 -39.60 53.45
C PRO A 58 -8.20 -39.66 52.43
N GLY A 59 -7.91 -39.74 51.12
CA GLY A 59 -8.92 -40.09 50.10
C GLY A 59 -8.46 -40.06 48.63
N ASN A 60 -8.12 -41.24 48.08
CA ASN A 60 -7.79 -41.60 46.70
C ASN A 60 -8.50 -40.83 45.56
N ALA A 61 -7.77 -40.47 44.49
CA ALA A 61 -7.68 -41.25 43.23
C ALA A 61 -6.97 -40.47 42.08
N CYS A 62 -5.87 -41.04 41.56
CA CYS A 62 -5.52 -41.30 40.14
C CYS A 62 -6.18 -40.47 39.01
N LEU A 63 -5.56 -40.01 37.91
CA LEU A 63 -4.32 -40.34 37.18
C LEU A 63 -4.05 -39.24 36.13
N ARG A 64 -2.79 -38.83 35.92
CA ARG A 64 -2.22 -38.36 34.64
C ARG A 64 -0.72 -38.68 34.60
N PRO A 65 -0.16 -39.17 33.47
CA PRO A 65 1.29 -39.36 33.34
C PRO A 65 1.97 -38.18 32.62
N ASP A 66 3.09 -37.77 33.22
CA ASP A 66 4.14 -36.93 32.65
C ASP A 66 5.06 -37.73 31.72
N CYS A 67 5.72 -37.05 30.77
CA CYS A 67 7.07 -37.43 30.36
C CYS A 67 7.85 -36.22 29.83
N ALA A 68 9.00 -35.98 30.47
CA ALA A 68 9.93 -34.89 30.25
C ALA A 68 10.92 -35.18 29.10
N PHE A 69 11.35 -34.13 28.41
CA PHE A 69 12.46 -34.15 27.45
C PHE A 69 13.76 -33.70 28.13
N ALA A 70 14.80 -34.54 28.06
CA ALA A 70 16.17 -34.22 28.42
C ALA A 70 17.08 -34.25 27.16
N GLN A 71 18.07 -33.37 27.20
CA GLN A 71 19.10 -33.10 26.18
C GLN A 71 20.07 -34.26 25.95
N LEU A 72 20.67 -34.37 24.75
CA LEU A 72 22.13 -34.57 24.61
C LEU A 72 22.68 -34.32 23.19
N ARG A 73 23.94 -33.90 23.15
CA ARG A 73 24.79 -33.46 22.01
C ARG A 73 25.36 -34.60 21.15
N ALA A 74 25.53 -34.28 19.86
CA ALA A 74 26.64 -34.54 18.92
C ALA A 74 27.45 -35.86 18.94
N SER A 75 27.64 -36.47 17.76
CA SER A 75 28.98 -36.75 17.16
C SER A 75 28.87 -37.32 15.72
N LEU A 76 29.82 -36.89 14.88
CA LEU A 76 30.08 -37.33 13.50
C LEU A 76 30.78 -38.71 13.47
N GLN A 77 30.44 -39.55 12.48
CA GLN A 77 31.39 -40.35 11.67
C GLN A 77 30.66 -41.23 10.63
N HIS A 78 31.02 -41.07 9.36
CA HIS A 78 30.81 -42.04 8.26
C HIS A 78 31.88 -43.15 8.38
N PRO A 79 31.71 -44.38 7.81
CA PRO A 79 31.71 -44.55 6.35
C PRO A 79 31.08 -45.83 5.71
N GLN A 80 31.02 -45.78 4.36
CA GLN A 80 31.04 -46.84 3.32
C GLN A 80 29.77 -47.59 2.87
N ASP A 81 29.38 -47.26 1.63
CA ASP A 81 29.04 -48.09 0.44
C ASP A 81 28.27 -49.42 0.57
N LEU A 82 27.16 -49.52 -0.19
CA LEU A 82 26.88 -50.58 -1.18
C LEU A 82 25.55 -50.32 -1.94
N GLY A 83 25.67 -50.00 -3.23
CA GLY A 83 24.99 -50.74 -4.31
C GLY A 83 23.53 -50.44 -4.73
N LYS A 84 23.42 -49.78 -5.90
CA LYS A 84 22.63 -50.14 -7.11
C LYS A 84 21.23 -49.54 -7.40
N SER A 85 21.19 -48.91 -8.59
CA SER A 85 20.12 -48.80 -9.63
C SER A 85 18.92 -47.87 -9.35
N SER A 86 18.38 -47.06 -10.27
CA SER A 86 18.60 -46.84 -11.72
C SER A 86 17.97 -45.50 -12.18
N THR A 87 18.72 -44.75 -13.02
CA THR A 87 18.36 -44.04 -14.28
C THR A 87 17.23 -43.00 -14.40
N TYR A 88 17.62 -41.91 -15.09
CA TYR A 88 16.96 -40.89 -15.93
C TYR A 88 17.39 -39.49 -15.44
N GLY A 89 18.21 -38.67 -16.11
CA GLY A 89 18.76 -38.68 -17.47
C GLY A 89 18.50 -37.32 -18.11
N ASP A 90 19.31 -36.30 -17.80
CA ASP A 90 19.34 -35.00 -18.50
C ASP A 90 20.73 -34.84 -19.14
N GLU A 91 20.76 -34.73 -20.47
CA GLU A 91 21.96 -34.53 -21.29
C GLU A 91 22.15 -33.03 -21.62
N ASP A 92 23.36 -32.52 -21.34
CA ASP A 92 23.92 -31.29 -21.92
C ASP A 92 24.65 -31.62 -23.24
N PRO A 93 24.45 -30.87 -24.34
CA PRO A 93 25.28 -31.04 -25.52
C PRO A 93 26.47 -30.06 -25.58
N LEU A 94 27.65 -30.67 -25.75
CA LEU A 94 28.75 -30.30 -26.66
C LEU A 94 29.77 -29.22 -26.24
N SER A 95 30.91 -29.71 -25.72
CA SER A 95 32.22 -29.06 -25.88
C SER A 95 32.92 -29.59 -27.14
N CYS A 96 33.33 -28.72 -28.06
CA CYS A 96 34.21 -29.09 -29.19
C CYS A 96 35.69 -28.83 -28.84
N ALA A 97 36.53 -29.85 -29.07
CA ALA A 97 37.99 -29.81 -28.96
C ALA A 97 38.68 -29.24 -30.23
N PRO A 98 39.93 -28.72 -30.16
CA PRO A 98 40.58 -28.04 -31.27
C PRO A 98 41.44 -28.98 -32.14
N VAL A 99 41.46 -28.71 -33.46
CA VAL A 99 42.36 -29.36 -34.43
C VAL A 99 43.41 -28.36 -34.91
N ASN A 100 44.69 -28.75 -34.86
CA ASN A 100 45.85 -27.96 -35.30
C ASN A 100 46.17 -28.21 -36.79
N GLY A 101 46.52 -27.14 -37.52
CA GLY A 101 47.14 -27.18 -38.86
C GLY A 101 47.90 -25.86 -39.17
N PRO A 102 48.96 -25.85 -40.01
CA PRO A 102 49.95 -24.76 -40.07
C PRO A 102 49.64 -23.60 -41.05
N LYS A 103 50.20 -22.43 -40.72
CA LYS A 103 50.17 -21.05 -41.31
C LYS A 103 50.75 -20.94 -42.76
N PRO A 104 50.51 -19.88 -43.60
CA PRO A 104 50.97 -18.48 -43.35
C PRO A 104 50.25 -17.27 -44.05
N GLY A 105 50.50 -16.04 -43.52
CA GLY A 105 50.35 -14.76 -44.25
C GLY A 105 49.91 -13.53 -43.42
N LEU A 106 50.85 -12.60 -43.13
CA LEU A 106 50.79 -11.15 -42.77
C LEU A 106 49.43 -10.52 -42.34
N SER A 107 49.28 -9.71 -41.29
CA SER A 107 50.07 -8.54 -40.84
C SER A 107 49.64 -8.09 -39.41
N GLN A 108 50.47 -7.28 -38.75
CA GLN A 108 50.43 -6.90 -37.33
C GLN A 108 49.35 -5.88 -36.97
N HIS A 109 48.59 -6.11 -35.89
CA HIS A 109 48.12 -5.06 -34.96
C HIS A 109 47.74 -5.65 -33.58
N GLY A 110 48.36 -5.13 -32.51
CA GLY A 110 47.92 -5.16 -31.10
C GLY A 110 47.51 -6.51 -30.49
N SER A 111 48.45 -7.24 -29.91
CA SER A 111 48.15 -8.41 -29.06
C SER A 111 47.32 -8.01 -27.84
N GLN A 112 46.03 -8.39 -27.79
CA GLN A 112 45.28 -8.41 -26.54
C GLN A 112 45.91 -9.45 -25.61
N GLN A 113 46.72 -8.98 -24.67
CA GLN A 113 47.31 -9.81 -23.63
C GLN A 113 46.17 -10.26 -22.70
N LYS A 114 45.60 -11.45 -22.94
CA LYS A 114 44.60 -12.07 -22.05
C LYS A 114 45.33 -12.75 -20.89
N SER A 115 44.86 -12.53 -19.66
CA SER A 115 45.39 -13.19 -18.47
C SER A 115 45.24 -14.72 -18.61
N THR A 116 46.35 -15.45 -18.67
CA THR A 116 46.36 -16.91 -18.89
C THR A 116 46.09 -17.72 -17.61
N ASN A 117 46.08 -17.06 -16.44
CA ASN A 117 46.05 -17.70 -15.13
C ASN A 117 44.76 -17.37 -14.34
N VAL A 118 43.61 -17.26 -15.01
CA VAL A 118 42.32 -16.96 -14.36
C VAL A 118 41.34 -18.09 -14.64
N VAL A 119 40.80 -18.69 -13.57
CA VAL A 119 39.77 -19.73 -13.63
C VAL A 119 38.48 -19.16 -13.06
N TYR A 120 37.35 -19.39 -13.74
CA TYR A 120 36.04 -18.96 -13.24
C TYR A 120 35.71 -19.71 -11.94
N GLN A 121 35.36 -18.97 -10.89
CA GLN A 121 34.89 -19.55 -9.63
C GLN A 121 33.37 -19.42 -9.56
N ALA A 122 32.68 -20.55 -9.55
CA ALA A 122 31.22 -20.56 -9.37
C ALA A 122 30.85 -20.17 -7.94
N HIS A 123 29.81 -19.34 -7.79
CA HIS A 123 29.29 -18.98 -6.47
C HIS A 123 28.64 -20.18 -5.78
N HIS A 124 28.92 -20.40 -4.49
CA HIS A 124 28.28 -21.44 -3.69
C HIS A 124 26.79 -21.17 -3.39
N VAL A 125 26.35 -19.90 -3.46
CA VAL A 125 24.95 -19.50 -3.24
C VAL A 125 24.30 -19.19 -4.59
N SER A 126 23.26 -19.95 -4.93
CA SER A 126 22.52 -19.77 -6.19
C SER A 126 21.80 -18.42 -6.24
N ARG A 127 21.54 -17.93 -7.46
CA ARG A 127 20.70 -16.74 -7.70
C ARG A 127 19.35 -16.82 -7.00
N ASN A 128 18.68 -17.98 -7.05
CA ASN A 128 17.41 -18.17 -6.36
C ASN A 128 17.56 -17.90 -4.85
N LYS A 129 18.54 -18.52 -4.18
CA LYS A 129 18.75 -18.35 -2.73
C LYS A 129 19.16 -16.92 -2.36
N ARG A 130 19.96 -16.25 -3.19
CA ARG A 130 20.27 -14.82 -3.02
C ARG A 130 19.02 -13.96 -3.21
N GLY A 131 18.21 -14.25 -4.22
CA GLY A 131 16.95 -13.56 -4.49
C GLY A 131 15.93 -13.67 -3.35
N GLN A 132 15.95 -14.75 -2.56
CA GLN A 132 15.09 -14.87 -1.38
C GLN A 132 15.42 -13.87 -0.25
N VAL A 133 16.62 -13.29 -0.23
CA VAL A 133 17.08 -12.37 0.83
C VAL A 133 17.37 -10.95 0.34
N VAL A 134 17.29 -10.71 -0.97
CA VAL A 134 17.47 -9.38 -1.57
C VAL A 134 16.10 -8.69 -1.65
N GLY A 135 15.82 -7.86 -0.62
CA GLY A 135 14.54 -7.18 -0.44
C GLY A 135 13.53 -8.01 0.35
N THR A 136 12.28 -7.55 0.43
CA THR A 136 11.18 -8.23 1.13
C THR A 136 10.38 -9.16 0.23
N ARG A 137 10.44 -8.96 -1.09
CA ARG A 137 9.74 -9.81 -2.06
C ARG A 137 10.59 -11.01 -2.46
N GLY A 138 10.07 -12.22 -2.24
CA GLY A 138 10.71 -13.47 -2.66
C GLY A 138 10.98 -13.57 -4.17
N GLY A 139 11.95 -14.39 -4.55
CA GLY A 139 12.33 -14.64 -5.95
C GLY A 139 13.47 -13.77 -6.48
N PHE A 140 14.29 -14.34 -7.37
CA PHE A 140 15.36 -13.62 -8.05
C PHE A 140 14.80 -12.75 -9.18
N ARG A 141 15.15 -11.47 -9.19
CA ARG A 141 14.69 -10.47 -10.17
C ARG A 141 15.81 -9.58 -10.71
N GLY A 142 17.05 -10.06 -10.61
CA GLY A 142 18.21 -9.29 -11.04
C GLY A 142 18.21 -9.07 -12.55
N CYS A 143 18.29 -7.82 -12.99
CA CYS A 143 18.23 -7.44 -14.40
C CYS A 143 18.89 -6.07 -14.63
N THR A 144 19.04 -5.71 -15.92
CA THR A 144 19.53 -4.38 -16.31
C THR A 144 18.51 -3.65 -17.17
N VAL A 145 18.12 -2.45 -16.73
CA VAL A 145 17.35 -1.47 -17.50
C VAL A 145 18.33 -0.48 -18.12
N TRP A 146 18.54 -0.56 -19.43
CA TRP A 146 19.52 0.22 -20.16
C TRP A 146 18.87 1.40 -20.89
N LEU A 147 18.95 2.60 -20.31
CA LEU A 147 18.42 3.82 -20.93
C LEU A 147 19.45 4.40 -21.91
N THR A 148 19.06 4.54 -23.18
CA THR A 148 19.87 5.15 -24.25
C THR A 148 19.13 6.31 -24.92
N GLY A 149 19.85 7.31 -25.42
CA GLY A 149 19.26 8.48 -26.08
C GLY A 149 20.18 9.69 -26.08
N LEU A 150 19.80 10.73 -26.82
CA LEU A 150 20.54 12.00 -26.89
C LEU A 150 20.71 12.69 -25.52
N SER A 151 21.71 13.55 -25.39
CA SER A 151 21.82 14.44 -24.22
C SER A 151 20.54 15.27 -24.07
N GLY A 152 20.03 15.48 -22.85
CA GLY A 152 18.77 16.23 -22.65
C GLY A 152 17.47 15.48 -23.04
N ALA A 153 17.55 14.24 -23.51
CA ALA A 153 16.35 13.45 -23.87
C ALA A 153 15.50 13.03 -22.66
N GLY A 154 16.06 12.99 -21.44
CA GLY A 154 15.33 12.68 -20.20
C GLY A 154 15.78 11.43 -19.44
N LYS A 155 16.86 10.75 -19.85
CA LYS A 155 17.38 9.51 -19.22
C LYS A 155 17.55 9.61 -17.70
N THR A 156 18.30 10.61 -17.22
CA THR A 156 18.57 10.79 -15.79
C THR A 156 17.28 11.02 -15.00
N THR A 157 16.35 11.82 -15.53
CA THR A 157 15.04 12.07 -14.91
C THR A 157 14.21 10.79 -14.78
N ILE A 158 14.13 10.00 -15.86
CA ILE A 158 13.40 8.73 -15.87
C ILE A 158 14.08 7.71 -14.95
N SER A 159 15.41 7.64 -14.95
CA SER A 159 16.17 6.73 -14.09
C SER A 159 15.90 6.98 -12.61
N PHE A 160 15.91 8.23 -12.15
CA PHE A 160 15.69 8.53 -10.74
C PHE A 160 14.22 8.36 -10.34
N ALA A 161 13.28 8.71 -11.21
CA ALA A 161 11.86 8.45 -10.95
C ALA A 161 11.54 6.94 -10.93
N LEU A 162 12.18 6.14 -11.78
CA LEU A 162 12.07 4.68 -11.74
C LEU A 162 12.73 4.08 -10.49
N GLU A 163 13.89 4.59 -10.10
CA GLU A 163 14.57 4.19 -8.85
C GLU A 163 13.68 4.48 -7.64
N GLU A 164 13.10 5.67 -7.55
CA GLU A 164 12.12 6.05 -6.51
C GLU A 164 10.93 5.09 -6.50
N TYR A 165 10.35 4.79 -7.67
CA TYR A 165 9.26 3.83 -7.79
C TYR A 165 9.66 2.43 -7.28
N LEU A 166 10.79 1.89 -7.71
CA LEU A 166 11.20 0.54 -7.32
C LEU A 166 11.49 0.46 -5.81
N VAL A 167 12.16 1.48 -5.25
CA VAL A 167 12.43 1.58 -3.82
C VAL A 167 11.13 1.69 -3.02
N SER A 168 10.17 2.52 -3.44
CA SER A 168 8.87 2.66 -2.77
C SER A 168 8.03 1.37 -2.84
N HIS A 169 8.38 0.47 -3.77
CA HIS A 169 7.76 -0.83 -3.96
C HIS A 169 8.59 -2.00 -3.40
N ALA A 170 9.57 -1.69 -2.54
CA ALA A 170 10.46 -2.65 -1.87
C ALA A 170 11.25 -3.56 -2.84
N ILE A 171 11.60 -3.04 -4.02
CA ILE A 171 12.44 -3.70 -5.01
C ILE A 171 13.82 -3.04 -4.98
N PRO A 172 14.86 -3.72 -4.45
CA PRO A 172 16.21 -3.19 -4.44
C PRO A 172 16.71 -2.91 -5.86
N CYS A 173 17.17 -1.69 -6.08
CA CYS A 173 17.69 -1.23 -7.36
C CYS A 173 18.88 -0.30 -7.15
N TYR A 174 19.61 0.00 -8.22
CA TYR A 174 20.72 0.95 -8.19
C TYR A 174 20.91 1.61 -9.55
N SER A 175 20.96 2.95 -9.58
CA SER A 175 21.24 3.71 -10.80
C SER A 175 22.73 3.96 -11.05
N LEU A 176 23.20 3.59 -12.23
CA LEU A 176 24.48 3.97 -12.81
C LEU A 176 24.25 5.13 -13.79
N ASP A 177 24.57 6.35 -13.37
CA ASP A 177 24.52 7.53 -14.25
C ASP A 177 25.90 7.90 -14.79
N GLY A 178 25.93 8.39 -16.04
CA GLY A 178 27.15 8.74 -16.74
C GLY A 178 28.00 9.82 -16.09
N ASP A 179 27.40 10.73 -15.32
CA ASP A 179 28.16 11.73 -14.59
C ASP A 179 28.80 11.10 -13.34
N ASN A 180 28.05 10.26 -12.61
CA ASN A 180 28.49 9.66 -11.36
C ASN A 180 29.64 8.67 -11.56
N VAL A 181 29.55 7.79 -12.56
CA VAL A 181 30.58 6.76 -12.77
C VAL A 181 31.90 7.35 -13.27
N ARG A 182 31.86 8.50 -13.95
CA ARG A 182 33.05 9.23 -14.42
C ARG A 182 33.86 9.84 -13.29
N HIS A 183 33.29 10.05 -12.10
CA HIS A 183 34.06 10.48 -10.92
C HIS A 183 34.83 9.33 -10.25
N GLY A 184 34.44 8.08 -10.50
CA GLY A 184 34.98 6.88 -9.86
C GLY A 184 35.66 5.91 -10.84
N LEU A 185 34.94 4.85 -11.21
CA LEU A 185 35.44 3.74 -12.01
C LEU A 185 36.00 4.19 -13.37
N ASN A 186 35.39 5.19 -13.99
CA ASN A 186 35.73 5.65 -15.34
C ASN A 186 36.49 6.99 -15.35
N LYS A 187 37.05 7.41 -14.20
CA LYS A 187 37.79 8.69 -14.09
C LYS A 187 39.03 8.79 -14.97
N ASN A 188 39.57 7.64 -15.40
CA ASN A 188 40.75 7.56 -16.25
C ASN A 188 40.43 7.60 -17.75
N LEU A 189 39.14 7.65 -18.13
CA LEU A 189 38.70 7.60 -19.53
C LEU A 189 38.36 8.99 -20.04
N GLY A 190 38.93 9.36 -21.19
CA GLY A 190 38.64 10.60 -21.89
C GLY A 190 37.35 10.54 -22.70
N PHE A 191 37.37 11.22 -23.85
CA PHE A 191 36.26 11.29 -24.80
C PHE A 191 36.65 10.79 -26.21
N SER A 192 37.81 10.14 -26.35
CA SER A 192 38.19 9.49 -27.60
C SER A 192 37.23 8.33 -27.93
N PRO A 193 37.11 7.90 -29.21
CA PRO A 193 36.27 6.77 -29.56
C PRO A 193 36.56 5.50 -28.75
N GLY A 194 37.84 5.17 -28.55
CA GLY A 194 38.25 4.01 -27.74
C GLY A 194 37.91 4.17 -26.25
N ASP A 195 38.05 5.38 -25.68
CA ASP A 195 37.64 5.64 -24.30
C ASP A 195 36.11 5.55 -24.13
N ARG A 196 35.34 5.93 -25.15
CA ARG A 196 33.87 5.81 -25.14
C ARG A 196 33.42 4.35 -25.19
N GLU A 197 34.04 3.55 -26.07
CA GLU A 197 33.81 2.10 -26.15
C GLU A 197 34.13 1.42 -24.81
N GLU A 198 35.31 1.70 -24.25
CA GLU A 198 35.71 1.15 -22.93
C GLU A 198 34.81 1.64 -21.80
N ASN A 199 34.36 2.90 -21.84
CA ASN A 199 33.41 3.43 -20.87
C ASN A 199 32.12 2.59 -20.88
N ILE A 200 31.51 2.36 -22.05
CA ILE A 200 30.28 1.57 -22.14
C ILE A 200 30.54 0.11 -21.76
N ARG A 201 31.66 -0.49 -22.17
CA ARG A 201 32.03 -1.86 -21.81
C ARG A 201 32.14 -2.03 -20.29
N ARG A 202 32.80 -1.11 -19.58
CA ARG A 202 32.90 -1.15 -18.10
C ARG A 202 31.53 -1.04 -17.43
N ILE A 203 30.67 -0.17 -17.92
CA ILE A 203 29.30 -0.03 -17.40
C ILE A 203 28.52 -1.32 -17.61
N ALA A 204 28.63 -1.96 -18.78
CA ALA A 204 27.94 -3.21 -19.05
C ALA A 204 28.35 -4.33 -18.08
N GLU A 205 29.65 -4.47 -17.80
CA GLU A 205 30.15 -5.48 -16.84
C GLU A 205 29.68 -5.18 -15.41
N VAL A 206 29.69 -3.90 -14.99
CA VAL A 206 29.21 -3.52 -13.65
C VAL A 206 27.70 -3.72 -13.53
N ALA A 207 26.93 -3.36 -14.56
CA ALA A 207 25.49 -3.58 -14.58
C ALA A 207 25.17 -5.08 -14.48
N LYS A 208 25.93 -5.92 -15.19
CA LYS A 208 25.83 -7.38 -15.05
C LYS A 208 26.12 -7.85 -13.63
N LEU A 209 27.11 -7.28 -12.93
CA LEU A 209 27.39 -7.66 -11.53
C LEU A 209 26.24 -7.29 -10.59
N PHE A 210 25.63 -6.11 -10.76
CA PHE A 210 24.45 -5.72 -9.99
C PHE A 210 23.23 -6.60 -10.29
N ALA A 211 22.98 -6.87 -11.57
CA ALA A 211 21.94 -7.80 -12.00
C ALA A 211 22.20 -9.21 -11.43
N ASP A 212 23.43 -9.72 -11.54
CA ASP A 212 23.77 -11.03 -10.97
C ASP A 212 23.58 -11.05 -9.46
N ALA A 213 23.85 -9.96 -8.75
CA ALA A 213 23.63 -9.82 -7.31
C ALA A 213 22.14 -9.84 -6.91
N GLY A 214 21.21 -9.65 -7.85
CA GLY A 214 19.76 -9.70 -7.64
C GLY A 214 19.06 -8.34 -7.63
N LEU A 215 19.78 -7.26 -7.96
CA LEU A 215 19.21 -5.91 -8.03
C LEU A 215 18.71 -5.59 -9.44
N VAL A 216 17.76 -4.66 -9.53
CA VAL A 216 17.46 -3.98 -10.80
C VAL A 216 18.52 -2.89 -11.01
N CYS A 217 19.44 -3.10 -11.94
CA CYS A 217 20.44 -2.09 -12.30
C CYS A 217 19.88 -1.17 -13.38
N ILE A 218 19.80 0.13 -13.11
CA ILE A 218 19.33 1.12 -14.08
C ILE A 218 20.55 1.85 -14.63
N THR A 219 20.74 1.91 -15.95
CA THR A 219 21.85 2.66 -16.54
C THR A 219 21.33 3.86 -17.32
N SER A 220 21.93 5.03 -17.11
CA SER A 220 21.57 6.29 -17.76
C SER A 220 22.76 6.85 -18.53
N PHE A 221 22.96 6.34 -19.75
CA PHE A 221 24.10 6.72 -20.60
C PHE A 221 23.66 7.07 -22.02
N ILE A 222 24.38 7.97 -22.70
CA ILE A 222 24.07 8.28 -24.11
C ILE A 222 24.20 7.01 -24.96
N SER A 223 25.25 6.20 -24.74
CA SER A 223 25.50 4.92 -25.44
C SER A 223 25.15 4.97 -26.94
N PRO A 224 25.82 5.85 -27.73
CA PRO A 224 25.33 6.26 -29.04
C PRO A 224 25.45 5.20 -30.13
N PHE A 225 26.37 4.25 -30.00
CA PHE A 225 26.66 3.26 -31.03
C PHE A 225 25.93 1.93 -30.75
N ALA A 226 25.27 1.39 -31.77
CA ALA A 226 24.54 0.14 -31.71
C ALA A 226 25.44 -1.03 -31.31
N LYS A 227 26.68 -1.07 -31.85
CA LYS A 227 27.68 -2.09 -31.50
C LYS A 227 27.92 -2.19 -29.98
N ASP A 228 28.01 -1.06 -29.29
CA ASP A 228 28.34 -1.02 -27.86
C ASP A 228 27.14 -1.48 -27.01
N ARG A 229 25.92 -1.08 -27.39
CA ARG A 229 24.68 -1.53 -26.73
C ARG A 229 24.42 -3.01 -26.95
N GLU A 230 24.66 -3.50 -28.16
CA GLU A 230 24.56 -4.91 -28.52
C GLU A 230 25.60 -5.77 -27.76
N ASN A 231 26.81 -5.25 -27.57
CA ASN A 231 27.80 -5.91 -26.72
C ASN A 231 27.34 -5.95 -25.26
N ALA A 232 26.75 -4.87 -24.74
CA ALA A 232 26.20 -4.84 -23.39
C ALA A 232 25.06 -5.88 -23.21
N ARG A 233 24.17 -5.99 -24.20
CA ARG A 233 23.11 -7.02 -24.25
C ARG A 233 23.69 -8.43 -24.20
N LYS A 234 24.65 -8.74 -25.08
CA LYS A 234 25.33 -10.05 -25.13
C LYS A 234 26.01 -10.44 -23.82
N ILE A 235 26.61 -9.48 -23.11
CA ILE A 235 27.23 -9.70 -21.80
C ILE A 235 26.21 -10.22 -20.76
N HIS A 236 24.97 -9.73 -20.80
CA HIS A 236 23.89 -10.14 -19.90
C HIS A 236 23.24 -11.46 -20.33
N GLU A 237 22.90 -11.58 -21.62
CA GLU A 237 22.27 -12.79 -22.17
C GLU A 237 23.15 -14.03 -22.00
N SER A 238 24.45 -13.91 -22.26
CA SER A 238 25.42 -15.00 -22.03
C SER A 238 25.53 -15.42 -20.57
N ALA A 239 25.13 -14.56 -19.64
CA ALA A 239 25.05 -14.84 -18.22
C ALA A 239 23.64 -15.27 -17.77
N GLY A 240 22.67 -15.40 -18.68
CA GLY A 240 21.27 -15.69 -18.36
C GLY A 240 20.62 -14.61 -17.48
N LEU A 241 20.94 -13.34 -17.73
CA LEU A 241 20.37 -12.18 -17.04
C LEU A 241 19.52 -11.34 -18.02
N PRO A 242 18.30 -10.93 -17.63
CA PRO A 242 17.48 -10.06 -18.48
C PRO A 242 18.11 -8.68 -18.71
N PHE A 243 17.98 -8.18 -19.94
CA PHE A 243 18.48 -6.89 -20.39
C PHE A 243 17.39 -6.17 -21.17
N PHE A 244 17.03 -4.96 -20.75
CA PHE A 244 15.97 -4.16 -21.36
C PHE A 244 16.55 -2.86 -21.92
N GLU A 245 16.71 -2.76 -23.23
CA GLU A 245 17.13 -1.55 -23.92
C GLU A 245 15.94 -0.62 -24.12
N ILE A 246 15.97 0.50 -23.41
CA ILE A 246 14.90 1.50 -23.45
C ILE A 246 15.41 2.74 -24.18
N PHE A 247 14.82 2.99 -25.34
CA PHE A 247 15.16 4.15 -26.15
C PHE A 247 14.39 5.38 -25.68
N VAL A 248 15.10 6.31 -25.04
CA VAL A 248 14.57 7.61 -24.62
C VAL A 248 14.65 8.57 -25.81
N ASP A 249 13.57 8.61 -26.59
CA ASP A 249 13.49 9.30 -27.87
C ASP A 249 12.91 10.70 -27.71
N ALA A 250 13.77 11.70 -27.90
CA ALA A 250 13.38 13.09 -28.05
C ALA A 250 14.11 13.67 -29.27
N PRO A 251 13.42 14.41 -30.15
CA PRO A 251 14.05 15.08 -31.28
C PRO A 251 15.21 15.98 -30.86
N LEU A 252 16.26 16.07 -31.69
CA LEU A 252 17.46 16.85 -31.39
C LEU A 252 17.15 18.31 -31.07
N ASN A 253 16.24 18.95 -31.81
CA ASN A 253 15.84 20.33 -31.56
C ASN A 253 15.19 20.52 -30.17
N ILE A 254 14.45 19.53 -29.68
CA ILE A 254 13.87 19.55 -28.32
C ILE A 254 14.97 19.38 -27.28
N CYS A 255 15.90 18.45 -27.49
CA CYS A 255 17.08 18.27 -26.63
C CYS A 255 17.94 19.54 -26.56
N GLU A 256 18.19 20.19 -27.70
CA GLU A 256 18.87 21.49 -27.80
C GLU A 256 18.09 22.60 -27.10
N SER A 257 16.76 22.65 -27.21
CA SER A 257 15.97 23.68 -26.51
C SER A 257 15.98 23.51 -24.99
N ARG A 258 16.11 22.27 -24.50
CA ARG A 258 16.17 21.97 -23.06
C ARG A 258 17.51 22.35 -22.46
N ASP A 259 18.61 22.16 -23.23
CA ASP A 259 20.03 22.33 -22.88
C ASP A 259 20.35 22.34 -21.38
N VAL A 260 19.91 21.29 -20.67
CA VAL A 260 19.85 21.25 -19.20
C VAL A 260 21.20 21.55 -18.53
N LYS A 261 22.29 21.24 -19.23
CA LYS A 261 23.68 21.39 -18.74
C LYS A 261 24.50 22.41 -19.55
N GLY A 262 23.89 23.16 -20.47
CA GLY A 262 24.58 24.10 -21.34
C GLY A 262 25.56 23.44 -22.33
N LEU A 263 25.43 22.14 -22.58
CA LEU A 263 26.38 21.36 -23.40
C LEU A 263 26.14 21.58 -24.89
N TYR A 264 24.89 21.76 -25.32
CA TYR A 264 24.58 22.00 -26.72
C TYR A 264 25.08 23.37 -27.18
N LYS A 265 24.89 24.42 -26.37
CA LYS A 265 25.44 25.75 -26.64
C LYS A 265 26.96 25.71 -26.82
N ARG A 266 27.66 24.99 -25.94
CA ARG A 266 29.14 24.85 -25.99
C ARG A 266 29.62 24.01 -27.17
N ALA A 267 28.89 22.96 -27.53
CA ALA A 267 29.17 22.18 -28.73
C ALA A 267 29.01 23.02 -30.01
N ARG A 268 27.90 23.78 -30.14
CA ARG A 268 27.67 24.70 -31.26
C ARG A 268 28.73 25.81 -31.36
N ALA A 269 29.30 26.24 -30.23
CA ALA A 269 30.42 27.18 -30.17
C ALA A 269 31.80 26.54 -30.50
N GLY A 270 31.87 25.23 -30.72
CA GLY A 270 33.10 24.51 -31.02
C GLY A 270 33.99 24.21 -29.81
N GLU A 271 33.52 24.51 -28.59
CA GLU A 271 34.25 24.26 -27.34
C GLU A 271 34.28 22.77 -26.96
N ILE A 272 33.26 22.01 -27.38
CA ILE A 272 33.15 20.56 -27.15
C ILE A 272 33.10 19.88 -28.51
N LYS A 273 34.16 19.14 -28.86
CA LYS A 273 34.24 18.38 -30.11
C LYS A 273 33.69 16.96 -29.96
N GLY A 274 33.10 16.44 -31.03
CA GLY A 274 32.59 15.07 -31.08
C GLY A 274 31.37 14.85 -30.19
N PHE A 275 30.53 15.88 -30.04
CA PHE A 275 29.32 15.79 -29.24
C PHE A 275 28.22 15.03 -30.00
N THR A 276 27.67 13.98 -29.40
CA THR A 276 26.64 13.14 -30.01
C THR A 276 25.39 13.96 -30.36
N GLY A 277 24.95 13.87 -31.62
CA GLY A 277 23.85 14.64 -32.21
C GLY A 277 24.27 15.95 -32.88
N ILE A 278 25.55 16.38 -32.74
CA ILE A 278 26.09 17.58 -33.40
C ILE A 278 27.23 17.19 -34.35
N ASP A 279 28.36 16.75 -33.78
CA ASP A 279 29.59 16.39 -34.54
C ASP A 279 29.87 14.87 -34.50
N SER A 280 28.97 14.08 -33.91
CA SER A 280 29.04 12.63 -33.86
C SER A 280 27.65 12.04 -33.92
N ASP A 281 27.49 10.93 -34.63
CA ASP A 281 26.17 10.34 -34.85
C ASP A 281 25.61 9.66 -33.60
N TYR A 282 24.27 9.54 -33.59
CA TYR A 282 23.53 8.69 -32.67
C TYR A 282 22.80 7.62 -33.49
N GLU A 283 23.17 6.36 -33.30
CA GLU A 283 22.56 5.23 -33.98
C GLU A 283 21.34 4.79 -33.17
N LYS A 284 20.14 5.07 -33.68
CA LYS A 284 18.89 4.70 -33.01
C LYS A 284 18.79 3.18 -32.84
N PRO A 285 18.35 2.66 -31.69
CA PRO A 285 18.08 1.23 -31.53
C PRO A 285 17.07 0.74 -32.55
N GLU A 286 17.35 -0.39 -33.21
CA GLU A 286 16.44 -1.01 -34.20
C GLU A 286 15.34 -1.82 -33.51
N THR A 287 15.69 -2.54 -32.45
CA THR A 287 14.77 -3.42 -31.70
C THR A 287 14.85 -3.18 -30.19
N PRO A 288 14.57 -1.96 -29.69
CA PRO A 288 14.50 -1.70 -28.26
C PRO A 288 13.26 -2.41 -27.66
N GLU A 289 13.38 -2.89 -26.42
CA GLU A 289 12.23 -3.44 -25.68
C GLU A 289 11.14 -2.37 -25.43
N LEU A 290 11.52 -1.09 -25.32
CA LEU A 290 10.59 0.02 -25.15
C LEU A 290 11.12 1.33 -25.74
N VAL A 291 10.22 2.15 -26.30
CA VAL A 291 10.53 3.50 -26.79
C VAL A 291 9.73 4.53 -26.01
N LEU A 292 10.42 5.46 -25.34
CA LEU A 292 9.81 6.54 -24.55
C LEU A 292 9.86 7.86 -25.31
N LYS A 293 8.69 8.38 -25.73
CA LYS A 293 8.55 9.65 -26.45
C LYS A 293 8.44 10.82 -25.48
N THR A 294 9.56 11.30 -24.93
CA THR A 294 9.56 12.28 -23.82
C THR A 294 9.15 13.71 -24.21
N ASN A 295 8.88 13.96 -25.49
CA ASN A 295 8.27 15.20 -25.96
C ASN A 295 6.73 15.14 -25.98
N LEU A 296 6.14 13.95 -25.80
CA LEU A 296 4.69 13.70 -25.82
C LEU A 296 4.16 13.15 -24.49
N SER A 297 5.01 12.49 -23.71
CA SER A 297 4.65 11.83 -22.46
C SER A 297 5.21 12.59 -21.25
N SER A 298 4.46 12.56 -20.14
CA SER A 298 4.98 13.04 -18.85
C SER A 298 5.99 12.05 -18.25
N VAL A 299 6.74 12.48 -17.23
CA VAL A 299 7.66 11.59 -16.49
C VAL A 299 6.90 10.39 -15.90
N SER A 300 5.72 10.63 -15.34
CA SER A 300 4.87 9.57 -14.77
C SER A 300 4.46 8.54 -15.81
N ASP A 301 4.04 8.99 -17.01
CA ASP A 301 3.66 8.09 -18.11
C ASP A 301 4.84 7.25 -18.59
N CYS A 302 6.04 7.85 -18.64
CA CYS A 302 7.26 7.13 -19.01
C CYS A 302 7.64 6.06 -17.97
N VAL A 303 7.61 6.40 -16.68
CA VAL A 303 7.89 5.44 -15.61
C VAL A 303 6.89 4.29 -15.64
N GLN A 304 5.60 4.59 -15.82
CA GLN A 304 4.55 3.58 -15.89
C GLN A 304 4.78 2.57 -17.02
N GLN A 305 5.13 3.04 -18.22
CA GLN A 305 5.45 2.14 -19.34
C GLN A 305 6.66 1.22 -19.05
N VAL A 306 7.69 1.74 -18.38
CA VAL A 306 8.85 0.92 -17.98
C VAL A 306 8.43 -0.11 -16.94
N VAL A 307 7.63 0.28 -15.96
CA VAL A 307 7.11 -0.62 -14.93
C VAL A 307 6.26 -1.72 -15.53
N GLU A 308 5.38 -1.41 -16.48
CA GLU A 308 4.55 -2.38 -17.20
C GLU A 308 5.40 -3.42 -17.93
N LEU A 309 6.42 -2.97 -18.67
CA LEU A 309 7.40 -3.88 -19.28
C LEU A 309 8.05 -4.79 -18.23
N LEU A 310 8.54 -4.23 -17.12
CA LEU A 310 9.17 -5.02 -16.06
C LEU A 310 8.20 -6.00 -15.38
N GLN A 311 6.90 -5.68 -15.39
CA GLN A 311 5.85 -6.56 -14.88
C GLN A 311 5.58 -7.74 -15.82
N GLU A 312 5.42 -7.49 -17.12
CA GLU A 312 5.27 -8.53 -18.14
C GLU A 312 6.43 -9.53 -18.12
N GLN A 313 7.63 -9.04 -17.77
CA GLN A 313 8.86 -9.84 -17.68
C GLN A 313 9.08 -10.45 -16.29
N ASN A 314 8.11 -10.35 -15.38
CA ASN A 314 8.15 -10.88 -14.01
C ASN A 314 9.30 -10.36 -13.14
N ILE A 315 9.89 -9.20 -13.48
CA ILE A 315 10.92 -8.54 -12.67
C ILE A 315 10.26 -7.77 -11.52
N VAL A 316 9.29 -6.94 -11.88
CA VAL A 316 8.38 -6.30 -10.93
C VAL A 316 7.17 -7.23 -10.85
N PRO A 317 6.85 -7.82 -9.70
CA PRO A 317 5.63 -8.62 -9.63
C PRO A 317 4.44 -7.78 -10.05
N HIS A 318 3.56 -8.35 -10.86
CA HIS A 318 2.23 -7.77 -11.06
C HIS A 318 1.64 -7.55 -9.68
N THR A 319 1.52 -6.28 -9.28
CA THR A 319 0.76 -5.96 -8.08
C THR A 319 -0.63 -6.53 -8.30
N VAL A 320 -1.09 -7.41 -7.41
CA VAL A 320 -2.47 -7.93 -7.45
C VAL A 320 -3.50 -6.81 -7.30
N MET A 321 -3.09 -5.58 -7.02
CA MET A 321 -3.84 -4.42 -7.48
C MET A 321 -3.63 -4.21 -8.99
N LYS A 322 -4.11 -5.14 -9.82
CA LYS A 322 -4.25 -4.96 -11.29
C LYS A 322 -5.42 -4.01 -11.64
N GLY A 323 -5.90 -3.25 -10.65
CA GLY A 323 -7.18 -2.57 -10.66
C GLY A 323 -8.04 -3.02 -9.48
N ILE A 324 -9.19 -2.37 -9.33
CA ILE A 324 -10.26 -2.80 -8.44
C ILE A 324 -10.92 -4.02 -9.09
N HIS A 325 -11.05 -5.13 -8.36
CA HIS A 325 -11.69 -6.35 -8.85
C HIS A 325 -13.18 -6.31 -8.53
N GLU A 326 -13.98 -5.78 -9.45
CA GLU A 326 -15.44 -5.88 -9.37
C GLU A 326 -15.89 -7.29 -9.74
N LEU A 327 -16.95 -7.77 -9.09
CA LEU A 327 -17.49 -9.13 -9.27
C LEU A 327 -18.84 -9.13 -10.00
N PHE A 328 -19.16 -8.03 -10.69
CA PHE A 328 -20.36 -7.96 -11.52
C PHE A 328 -20.23 -8.84 -12.76
N VAL A 329 -21.33 -9.48 -13.13
CA VAL A 329 -21.45 -10.10 -14.45
C VAL A 329 -21.36 -8.99 -15.50
N PRO A 330 -20.49 -9.12 -16.52
CA PRO A 330 -20.45 -8.16 -17.61
C PRO A 330 -21.82 -8.02 -18.29
N GLU A 331 -22.23 -6.79 -18.62
CA GLU A 331 -23.57 -6.51 -19.18
C GLU A 331 -23.93 -7.38 -20.38
N ASN A 332 -22.95 -7.67 -21.25
CA ASN A 332 -23.12 -8.51 -22.43
C ASN A 332 -23.34 -10.01 -22.15
N LYS A 333 -23.19 -10.46 -20.90
CA LYS A 333 -23.43 -11.84 -20.45
C LYS A 333 -24.61 -11.96 -19.50
N LEU A 334 -25.24 -10.86 -19.11
CA LEU A 334 -26.23 -10.83 -18.03
C LEU A 334 -27.45 -11.72 -18.32
N ASP A 335 -28.02 -11.64 -19.52
CA ASP A 335 -29.20 -12.44 -19.89
C ASP A 335 -28.90 -13.94 -19.92
N GLN A 336 -27.70 -14.33 -20.35
CA GLN A 336 -27.25 -15.71 -20.32
C GLN A 336 -27.14 -16.23 -18.89
N VAL A 337 -26.50 -15.46 -18.01
CA VAL A 337 -26.29 -15.86 -16.61
C VAL A 337 -27.61 -15.87 -15.82
N ARG A 338 -28.57 -15.01 -16.19
CA ARG A 338 -29.95 -15.06 -15.62
C ARG A 338 -30.68 -16.34 -15.99
N ALA A 339 -30.66 -16.71 -17.27
CA ALA A 339 -31.28 -17.95 -17.72
C ALA A 339 -30.66 -19.18 -17.04
N GLU A 340 -29.35 -19.14 -16.82
CA GLU A 340 -28.64 -20.17 -16.04
C GLU A 340 -29.12 -20.20 -14.59
N ALA A 341 -29.23 -19.05 -13.92
CA ALA A 341 -29.66 -18.94 -12.53
C ALA A 341 -31.06 -19.53 -12.26
N GLU A 342 -31.97 -19.53 -13.24
CA GLU A 342 -33.32 -20.11 -13.07
C GLU A 342 -33.30 -21.63 -12.80
N ALA A 343 -32.30 -22.35 -13.30
CA ALA A 343 -32.19 -23.80 -13.16
C ALA A 343 -31.44 -24.25 -11.89
N LEU A 344 -30.81 -23.31 -11.19
CA LEU A 344 -29.91 -23.59 -10.07
C LEU A 344 -30.65 -23.63 -8.73
N PRO A 345 -30.16 -24.43 -7.77
CA PRO A 345 -30.68 -24.36 -6.40
C PRO A 345 -30.41 -22.98 -5.80
N SER A 346 -31.29 -22.53 -4.90
CA SER A 346 -31.18 -21.21 -4.28
C SER A 346 -30.84 -21.27 -2.79
N LEU A 347 -30.17 -20.23 -2.31
CA LEU A 347 -29.96 -19.91 -0.91
C LEU A 347 -30.57 -18.53 -0.62
N ALA A 348 -31.48 -18.45 0.35
CA ALA A 348 -32.01 -17.17 0.80
C ALA A 348 -30.97 -16.49 1.71
N ILE A 349 -30.69 -15.21 1.45
CA ILE A 349 -29.72 -14.42 2.21
C ILE A 349 -30.42 -13.28 2.96
N THR A 350 -29.80 -12.81 4.03
CA THR A 350 -30.32 -11.70 4.83
C THR A 350 -29.92 -10.35 4.23
N LYS A 351 -30.45 -9.26 4.80
CA LYS A 351 -30.06 -7.90 4.41
C LYS A 351 -28.58 -7.63 4.72
N LEU A 352 -28.06 -8.19 5.81
CA LEU A 352 -26.66 -8.08 6.20
C LEU A 352 -25.76 -8.76 5.15
N ASP A 353 -26.16 -9.94 4.69
CA ASP A 353 -25.45 -10.68 3.64
C ASP A 353 -25.48 -9.91 2.32
N LEU A 354 -26.61 -9.31 1.94
CA LEU A 354 -26.70 -8.47 0.74
C LEU A 354 -25.76 -7.25 0.80
N GLN A 355 -25.55 -6.67 1.99
CA GLN A 355 -24.55 -5.61 2.17
C GLN A 355 -23.13 -6.13 1.93
N TRP A 356 -22.81 -7.34 2.37
CA TRP A 356 -21.52 -7.97 2.06
C TRP A 356 -21.39 -8.35 0.58
N VAL A 357 -22.46 -8.80 -0.07
CA VAL A 357 -22.50 -8.98 -1.53
C VAL A 357 -22.19 -7.66 -2.23
N GLN A 358 -22.76 -6.54 -1.79
CA GLN A 358 -22.43 -5.21 -2.33
C GLN A 358 -20.95 -4.88 -2.15
N VAL A 359 -20.41 -5.04 -0.93
CA VAL A 359 -18.98 -4.80 -0.62
C VAL A 359 -18.06 -5.59 -1.56
N LEU A 360 -18.35 -6.88 -1.74
CA LEU A 360 -17.59 -7.76 -2.63
C LEU A 360 -17.74 -7.33 -4.09
N SER A 361 -18.97 -7.12 -4.56
CA SER A 361 -19.28 -6.82 -5.96
C SER A 361 -18.63 -5.54 -6.48
N GLU A 362 -18.56 -4.50 -5.65
CA GLU A 362 -17.95 -3.22 -6.00
C GLU A 362 -16.42 -3.23 -5.81
N GLY A 363 -15.84 -4.36 -5.36
CA GLY A 363 -14.39 -4.54 -5.25
C GLY A 363 -13.76 -3.87 -4.02
N TRP A 364 -14.52 -3.50 -3.00
CA TRP A 364 -13.97 -2.97 -1.73
C TRP A 364 -13.04 -3.96 -1.03
N ALA A 365 -13.25 -5.26 -1.25
CA ALA A 365 -12.43 -6.33 -0.70
C ALA A 365 -11.41 -6.90 -1.71
N THR A 366 -11.05 -6.15 -2.76
CA THR A 366 -10.05 -6.56 -3.75
C THR A 366 -8.80 -7.12 -3.05
N PRO A 367 -8.34 -8.34 -3.40
CA PRO A 367 -8.66 -9.11 -4.61
C PRO A 367 -9.63 -10.29 -4.42
N LEU A 368 -10.36 -10.38 -3.30
CA LEU A 368 -11.28 -11.50 -3.04
C LEU A 368 -12.20 -11.72 -4.25
N ARG A 369 -12.36 -13.00 -4.63
CA ARG A 369 -13.23 -13.40 -5.76
C ARG A 369 -14.67 -13.68 -5.34
N GLY A 370 -14.95 -13.62 -4.04
CA GLY A 370 -16.25 -13.86 -3.45
C GLY A 370 -16.14 -13.97 -1.93
N PHE A 371 -17.06 -14.71 -1.32
CA PHE A 371 -16.97 -15.02 0.11
C PHE A 371 -15.75 -15.90 0.38
N MET A 372 -15.05 -15.62 1.49
CA MET A 372 -13.78 -16.25 1.80
C MET A 372 -13.89 -17.77 1.86
N ARG A 373 -12.99 -18.45 1.15
CA ARG A 373 -12.69 -19.88 1.35
C ARG A 373 -11.97 -20.08 2.69
N GLU A 374 -11.87 -21.33 3.17
CA GLU A 374 -11.32 -21.61 4.51
C GLU A 374 -9.90 -21.04 4.65
N LYS A 375 -9.08 -21.20 3.61
CA LYS A 375 -7.71 -20.67 3.58
C LYS A 375 -7.66 -19.15 3.75
N GLU A 376 -8.56 -18.39 3.14
CA GLU A 376 -8.60 -16.92 3.25
C GLU A 376 -9.13 -16.50 4.62
N TYR A 377 -10.17 -17.19 5.10
CA TYR A 377 -10.75 -16.99 6.42
C TYR A 377 -9.72 -17.17 7.55
N LEU A 378 -8.96 -18.27 7.51
CA LEU A 378 -7.92 -18.56 8.50
C LEU A 378 -6.83 -17.48 8.48
N GLN A 379 -6.41 -17.03 7.30
CA GLN A 379 -5.42 -15.96 7.22
C GLN A 379 -5.95 -14.64 7.77
N ALA A 380 -7.20 -14.29 7.49
CA ALA A 380 -7.82 -13.08 8.02
C ALA A 380 -7.90 -13.09 9.56
N ILE A 381 -8.35 -14.19 10.19
CA ILE A 381 -8.51 -14.23 11.66
C ILE A 381 -7.19 -14.44 12.43
N HIS A 382 -6.13 -14.92 11.77
CA HIS A 382 -4.84 -15.17 12.42
C HIS A 382 -3.78 -14.12 12.13
N PHE A 383 -3.81 -13.52 10.93
CA PHE A 383 -2.74 -12.65 10.44
C PHE A 383 -3.22 -11.26 10.03
N ASP A 384 -4.53 -10.97 10.14
CA ASP A 384 -5.17 -9.75 9.64
C ASP A 384 -4.87 -9.45 8.15
N THR A 385 -4.46 -10.48 7.40
CA THR A 385 -3.90 -10.32 6.06
C THR A 385 -4.19 -11.52 5.18
N LEU A 386 -4.06 -11.34 3.86
CA LEU A 386 -3.97 -12.44 2.89
C LEU A 386 -2.54 -12.49 2.35
N LEU A 387 -1.94 -13.68 2.42
CA LEU A 387 -0.67 -14.03 1.83
C LEU A 387 -0.95 -14.50 0.41
N ASP A 388 -0.78 -13.59 -0.54
CA ASP A 388 -0.83 -13.97 -1.95
C ASP A 388 0.60 -14.31 -2.39
N GLY A 389 0.82 -15.58 -2.70
CA GLY A 389 2.13 -16.16 -2.93
C GLY A 389 2.79 -15.71 -4.22
N MET A 390 3.09 -14.40 -4.37
CA MET A 390 4.15 -13.76 -5.20
C MET A 390 3.82 -12.31 -5.66
N ALA A 391 2.73 -11.65 -5.23
CA ALA A 391 2.16 -10.53 -6.00
C ALA A 391 2.04 -9.14 -5.33
N LEU A 392 2.71 -8.85 -4.20
CA LEU A 392 2.74 -7.51 -3.61
C LEU A 392 4.16 -7.10 -3.15
N PRO A 393 4.43 -5.79 -2.91
CA PRO A 393 5.63 -5.27 -2.25
C PRO A 393 6.13 -6.08 -1.07
N ASP A 394 5.20 -6.63 -0.29
CA ASP A 394 5.50 -7.45 0.88
C ASP A 394 4.97 -8.89 0.76
N GLY A 395 4.28 -9.22 -0.34
CA GLY A 395 3.50 -10.47 -0.47
C GLY A 395 2.25 -10.53 0.41
N VAL A 396 1.89 -9.42 1.08
CA VAL A 396 0.84 -9.37 2.09
C VAL A 396 -0.21 -8.30 1.76
N ILE A 397 -1.48 -8.71 1.74
CA ILE A 397 -2.65 -7.84 1.54
C ILE A 397 -3.31 -7.61 2.91
N SER A 398 -3.52 -6.37 3.34
CA SER A 398 -4.31 -6.10 4.56
C SER A 398 -5.75 -6.60 4.37
N MET A 399 -6.21 -7.49 5.25
CA MET A 399 -7.55 -8.08 5.26
C MET A 399 -7.89 -8.57 6.68
N SER A 400 -8.29 -7.64 7.54
CA SER A 400 -8.41 -7.89 8.97
C SER A 400 -9.76 -8.41 9.44
N ILE A 401 -10.76 -8.48 8.55
CA ILE A 401 -12.10 -8.95 8.91
C ILE A 401 -12.53 -10.13 8.02
N PRO A 402 -13.22 -11.13 8.59
CA PRO A 402 -13.85 -12.18 7.79
C PRO A 402 -15.02 -11.65 6.96
N ILE A 403 -14.95 -11.84 5.64
CA ILE A 403 -16.07 -11.59 4.71
C ILE A 403 -16.59 -12.96 4.26
N VAL A 404 -17.56 -13.48 5.00
CA VAL A 404 -18.02 -14.87 4.94
C VAL A 404 -19.55 -14.94 4.85
N LEU A 405 -20.09 -16.03 4.31
CA LEU A 405 -21.52 -16.29 4.23
C LEU A 405 -21.89 -17.46 5.16
N PRO A 406 -22.56 -17.20 6.30
CA PRO A 406 -23.02 -18.27 7.19
C PRO A 406 -24.20 -19.03 6.60
N VAL A 407 -24.20 -20.36 6.76
CA VAL A 407 -25.25 -21.26 6.29
C VAL A 407 -25.67 -22.23 7.38
N SER A 408 -26.96 -22.59 7.41
CA SER A 408 -27.50 -23.58 8.33
C SER A 408 -26.97 -24.98 8.00
N ALA A 409 -27.05 -25.93 8.94
CA ALA A 409 -26.68 -27.33 8.67
C ALA A 409 -27.57 -27.96 7.59
N ASP A 410 -28.86 -27.57 7.54
CA ASP A 410 -29.81 -28.03 6.53
C ASP A 410 -29.46 -27.49 5.15
N ASP A 411 -29.14 -26.20 5.03
CA ASP A 411 -28.72 -25.59 3.77
C ASP A 411 -27.38 -26.14 3.30
N LYS A 412 -26.43 -26.35 4.21
CA LYS A 412 -25.17 -27.02 3.90
C LYS A 412 -25.42 -28.40 3.32
N THR A 413 -26.25 -29.23 3.97
CA THR A 413 -26.57 -30.58 3.48
C THR A 413 -27.27 -30.55 2.12
N ARG A 414 -28.15 -29.57 1.90
CA ARG A 414 -28.91 -29.40 0.65
C ARG A 414 -28.05 -28.93 -0.53
N LEU A 415 -27.04 -28.11 -0.27
CA LEU A 415 -26.20 -27.47 -1.30
C LEU A 415 -24.83 -28.14 -1.47
N GLU A 416 -24.44 -29.02 -0.54
CA GLU A 416 -23.19 -29.78 -0.63
C GLU A 416 -23.19 -30.68 -1.87
N GLY A 417 -22.12 -30.58 -2.66
CA GLY A 417 -21.98 -31.29 -3.94
C GLY A 417 -22.53 -30.53 -5.15
N CYS A 418 -23.25 -29.42 -4.97
CA CYS A 418 -23.57 -28.52 -6.07
C CYS A 418 -22.31 -27.75 -6.51
N SER A 419 -22.04 -27.68 -7.82
CA SER A 419 -20.95 -26.85 -8.36
C SER A 419 -21.26 -25.35 -8.26
N GLU A 420 -22.53 -24.99 -8.15
CA GLU A 420 -22.98 -23.60 -8.07
C GLU A 420 -24.41 -23.50 -7.54
N PHE A 421 -24.75 -22.35 -6.97
CA PHE A 421 -26.10 -22.04 -6.51
C PHE A 421 -26.35 -20.52 -6.50
N VAL A 422 -27.62 -20.14 -6.47
CA VAL A 422 -28.04 -18.73 -6.56
C VAL A 422 -28.30 -18.17 -5.17
N LEU A 423 -27.78 -16.97 -4.92
CA LEU A 423 -28.14 -16.16 -3.76
C LEU A 423 -29.40 -15.37 -4.07
N THR A 424 -30.38 -15.44 -3.17
CA THR A 424 -31.67 -14.77 -3.31
C THR A 424 -31.96 -13.86 -2.12
N TYR A 425 -32.38 -12.63 -2.38
CA TYR A 425 -32.80 -11.68 -1.36
C TYR A 425 -34.20 -11.16 -1.68
N GLU A 426 -35.14 -11.28 -0.74
CA GLU A 426 -36.55 -10.89 -0.91
C GLU A 426 -37.16 -11.47 -2.21
N GLY A 427 -36.84 -12.72 -2.53
CA GLY A 427 -37.32 -13.43 -3.72
C GLY A 427 -36.62 -13.05 -5.04
N ARG A 428 -35.68 -12.11 -5.03
CA ARG A 428 -34.88 -11.73 -6.20
C ARG A 428 -33.56 -12.48 -6.23
N GLN A 429 -33.18 -13.01 -7.38
CA GLN A 429 -31.85 -13.55 -7.61
C GLN A 429 -30.86 -12.40 -7.71
N VAL A 430 -29.80 -12.42 -6.88
CA VAL A 430 -28.84 -11.31 -6.81
C VAL A 430 -27.43 -11.70 -7.25
N ALA A 431 -27.04 -12.95 -7.04
CA ALA A 431 -25.72 -13.44 -7.38
C ALA A 431 -25.71 -14.97 -7.56
N ILE A 432 -24.70 -15.49 -8.23
CA ILE A 432 -24.36 -16.91 -8.27
C ILE A 432 -23.07 -17.11 -7.48
N LEU A 433 -23.03 -18.10 -6.60
CA LEU A 433 -21.80 -18.58 -5.97
C LEU A 433 -21.36 -19.86 -6.67
N ARG A 434 -20.17 -19.84 -7.26
CA ARG A 434 -19.57 -20.96 -7.99
C ARG A 434 -18.45 -21.61 -7.19
N ASP A 435 -18.23 -22.89 -7.46
CA ASP A 435 -17.24 -23.75 -6.83
C ASP A 435 -17.25 -23.64 -5.30
N PRO A 436 -18.42 -23.86 -4.65
CA PRO A 436 -18.56 -23.58 -3.23
C PRO A 436 -17.74 -24.54 -2.36
N GLU A 437 -17.21 -24.01 -1.27
CA GLU A 437 -16.47 -24.73 -0.25
C GLU A 437 -17.13 -24.48 1.10
N PHE A 438 -17.59 -25.55 1.75
CA PHE A 438 -18.23 -25.49 3.07
C PHE A 438 -17.26 -25.88 4.17
N TYR A 439 -17.15 -25.05 5.22
CA TYR A 439 -16.26 -25.29 6.35
C TYR A 439 -16.90 -24.82 7.67
N GLU A 440 -16.37 -25.28 8.81
CA GLU A 440 -16.94 -24.97 10.13
C GLU A 440 -16.80 -23.48 10.47
N HIS A 441 -17.85 -22.88 11.03
CA HIS A 441 -17.83 -21.46 11.39
C HIS A 441 -17.04 -21.17 12.68
N ARG A 442 -16.98 -22.13 13.62
CA ARG A 442 -16.25 -22.00 14.90
C ARG A 442 -16.43 -20.62 15.56
N LYS A 443 -17.69 -20.25 15.81
CA LYS A 443 -18.12 -18.90 16.20
C LYS A 443 -17.36 -18.33 17.40
N GLU A 444 -17.06 -19.13 18.43
CA GLU A 444 -16.31 -18.70 19.61
C GLU A 444 -14.89 -18.24 19.25
N GLU A 445 -14.18 -19.03 18.45
CA GLU A 445 -12.84 -18.71 17.97
C GLU A 445 -12.87 -17.44 17.10
N ARG A 446 -13.80 -17.38 16.13
CA ARG A 446 -14.01 -16.21 15.28
C ARG A 446 -14.21 -14.96 16.12
N CYS A 447 -15.15 -15.01 17.07
CA CYS A 447 -15.50 -13.85 17.88
C CYS A 447 -14.33 -13.37 18.73
N SER A 448 -13.64 -14.32 19.36
CA SER A 448 -12.50 -14.04 20.23
C SER A 448 -11.34 -13.38 19.46
N ARG A 449 -11.05 -13.85 18.24
CA ARG A 449 -9.95 -13.29 17.43
C ARG A 449 -10.30 -11.94 16.82
N VAL A 450 -11.50 -11.79 16.27
CA VAL A 450 -11.90 -10.57 15.56
C VAL A 450 -12.19 -9.42 16.53
N TRP A 451 -12.92 -9.66 17.62
CA TRP A 451 -13.32 -8.60 18.57
C TRP A 451 -12.47 -8.53 19.83
N GLY A 452 -11.64 -9.54 20.12
CA GLY A 452 -10.94 -9.63 21.41
C GLY A 452 -11.87 -9.95 22.59
N THR A 453 -13.11 -10.38 22.32
CA THR A 453 -14.12 -10.76 23.32
C THR A 453 -15.15 -11.70 22.69
N MET A 454 -15.82 -12.50 23.52
CA MET A 454 -16.94 -13.37 23.15
C MET A 454 -18.27 -12.89 23.74
N CYS A 455 -18.36 -11.63 24.17
CA CYS A 455 -19.56 -11.10 24.83
C CYS A 455 -20.78 -11.18 23.89
N ALA A 456 -21.71 -12.09 24.16
CA ALA A 456 -22.91 -12.31 23.34
C ALA A 456 -23.84 -11.08 23.25
N LYS A 457 -23.69 -10.10 24.16
CA LYS A 457 -24.42 -8.82 24.12
C LYS A 457 -23.79 -7.78 23.20
N HIS A 458 -22.59 -8.04 22.67
CA HIS A 458 -22.00 -7.19 21.66
C HIS A 458 -22.83 -7.36 20.38
N PRO A 459 -23.33 -6.27 19.77
CA PRO A 459 -24.46 -6.36 18.85
C PRO A 459 -24.13 -7.11 17.56
N HIS A 460 -22.90 -7.01 17.06
CA HIS A 460 -22.46 -7.82 15.91
C HIS A 460 -22.09 -9.26 16.28
N ILE A 461 -21.60 -9.50 17.51
CA ILE A 461 -21.32 -10.88 17.98
C ILE A 461 -22.64 -11.62 18.13
N LYS A 462 -23.69 -10.95 18.65
CA LYS A 462 -25.03 -11.51 18.73
C LYS A 462 -25.50 -12.07 17.37
N MET A 463 -25.37 -11.28 16.30
CA MET A 463 -25.72 -11.74 14.94
C MET A 463 -24.89 -12.94 14.47
N VAL A 464 -23.58 -12.98 14.79
CA VAL A 464 -22.70 -14.13 14.48
C VAL A 464 -23.10 -15.37 15.26
N MET A 465 -23.50 -15.22 16.52
CA MET A 465 -23.92 -16.35 17.35
C MET A 465 -25.26 -16.93 16.88
N GLU A 466 -26.17 -16.06 16.42
CA GLU A 466 -27.49 -16.40 15.89
C GLU A 466 -27.45 -16.94 14.44
N SER A 467 -26.33 -16.80 13.72
CA SER A 467 -26.21 -17.28 12.33
C SER A 467 -26.00 -18.80 12.22
N GLY A 468 -25.85 -19.33 11.01
CA GLY A 468 -25.52 -20.74 10.78
C GLY A 468 -24.15 -21.18 11.35
N ASP A 469 -24.00 -22.49 11.56
CA ASP A 469 -22.78 -23.13 12.11
C ASP A 469 -21.73 -23.48 11.04
N TRP A 470 -22.10 -23.34 9.78
CA TRP A 470 -21.22 -23.53 8.63
C TRP A 470 -20.98 -22.20 7.93
N LEU A 471 -19.85 -22.07 7.26
CA LEU A 471 -19.55 -21.00 6.32
C LEU A 471 -19.45 -21.60 4.91
N VAL A 472 -19.80 -20.81 3.91
CA VAL A 472 -19.56 -21.14 2.51
C VAL A 472 -18.73 -20.05 1.83
N GLY A 473 -17.60 -20.47 1.26
CA GLY A 473 -16.75 -19.65 0.39
C GLY A 473 -16.90 -20.06 -1.08
N GLY A 474 -16.49 -19.21 -2.00
CA GLY A 474 -16.61 -19.50 -3.43
C GLY A 474 -16.40 -18.28 -4.31
N ASP A 475 -16.42 -18.50 -5.63
CA ASP A 475 -16.30 -17.44 -6.63
C ASP A 475 -17.68 -16.82 -6.86
N LEU A 476 -17.83 -15.53 -6.51
CA LEU A 476 -19.10 -14.82 -6.55
C LEU A 476 -19.25 -14.07 -7.88
N GLN A 477 -20.39 -14.23 -8.52
CA GLN A 477 -20.80 -13.45 -9.69
C GLN A 477 -22.10 -12.73 -9.38
N VAL A 478 -22.05 -11.40 -9.27
CA VAL A 478 -23.20 -10.57 -8.91
C VAL A 478 -23.90 -10.11 -10.18
N LEU A 479 -25.20 -10.41 -10.27
CA LEU A 479 -25.95 -10.21 -11.51
C LEU A 479 -26.06 -8.72 -11.84
N GLU A 480 -26.46 -7.90 -10.86
CA GLU A 480 -26.68 -6.47 -11.05
C GLU A 480 -26.10 -5.66 -9.91
N ARG A 481 -25.84 -4.38 -10.19
CA ARG A 481 -25.47 -3.42 -9.15
C ARG A 481 -26.56 -3.34 -8.08
N ILE A 482 -26.16 -3.52 -6.83
CA ILE A 482 -27.06 -3.43 -5.68
C ILE A 482 -27.55 -1.98 -5.52
N ARG A 483 -28.87 -1.81 -5.50
CA ARG A 483 -29.55 -0.53 -5.24
C ARG A 483 -30.53 -0.69 -4.09
N TRP A 484 -30.53 0.27 -3.17
CA TRP A 484 -31.36 0.22 -1.97
C TRP A 484 -32.69 0.94 -2.14
N ASN A 485 -32.80 1.83 -3.14
CA ASN A 485 -34.00 2.61 -3.45
C ASN A 485 -34.54 3.38 -2.24
N ASP A 486 -33.64 3.84 -1.37
CA ASP A 486 -33.93 4.57 -0.13
C ASP A 486 -33.71 6.09 -0.27
N GLY A 487 -33.52 6.57 -1.50
CA GLY A 487 -33.22 7.97 -1.81
C GLY A 487 -31.77 8.38 -1.58
N LEU A 488 -30.87 7.42 -1.30
CA LEU A 488 -29.44 7.67 -1.05
C LEU A 488 -28.48 6.97 -2.02
N ASP A 489 -28.98 6.23 -3.02
CA ASP A 489 -28.14 5.48 -3.96
C ASP A 489 -27.17 6.36 -4.75
N GLN A 490 -27.51 7.63 -4.99
CA GLN A 490 -26.63 8.62 -5.62
C GLN A 490 -25.35 8.92 -4.82
N TYR A 491 -25.32 8.56 -3.53
CA TYR A 491 -24.13 8.68 -2.68
C TYR A 491 -23.35 7.37 -2.58
N ARG A 492 -23.89 6.23 -3.04
CA ARG A 492 -23.24 4.91 -2.99
C ARG A 492 -22.33 4.72 -4.19
N LEU A 493 -21.24 5.48 -4.19
CA LEU A 493 -20.22 5.45 -5.24
C LEU A 493 -19.29 4.24 -5.06
N THR A 494 -19.04 3.49 -6.13
CA THR A 494 -18.06 2.39 -6.11
C THR A 494 -16.62 2.96 -5.98
N PRO A 495 -15.62 2.14 -5.61
CA PRO A 495 -14.22 2.55 -5.63
C PRO A 495 -13.75 3.12 -6.97
N LEU A 496 -14.24 2.58 -8.09
CA LEU A 496 -13.93 3.09 -9.44
C LEU A 496 -14.56 4.46 -9.67
N GLU A 497 -15.83 4.65 -9.32
CA GLU A 497 -16.52 5.93 -9.42
C GLU A 497 -15.87 7.00 -8.53
N LEU A 498 -15.39 6.63 -7.34
CA LEU A 498 -14.66 7.53 -6.46
C LEU A 498 -13.32 7.98 -7.07
N LYS A 499 -12.54 7.06 -7.64
CA LYS A 499 -11.30 7.40 -8.35
C LYS A 499 -11.57 8.32 -9.53
N GLN A 500 -12.60 8.03 -10.31
CA GLN A 500 -13.03 8.85 -11.44
C GLN A 500 -13.41 10.26 -10.97
N LYS A 501 -14.18 10.38 -9.88
CA LYS A 501 -14.56 11.68 -9.30
C LYS A 501 -13.36 12.47 -8.78
N CYS A 502 -12.37 11.81 -8.16
CA CYS A 502 -11.13 12.46 -7.74
C CYS A 502 -10.34 13.01 -8.94
N LYS A 503 -10.31 12.26 -10.05
CA LYS A 503 -9.69 12.68 -11.31
C LYS A 503 -10.41 13.88 -11.93
N GLU A 504 -11.74 13.87 -11.96
CA GLU A 504 -12.55 15.00 -12.43
C GLU A 504 -12.33 16.27 -11.62
N MET A 505 -12.10 16.11 -10.31
CA MET A 505 -11.75 17.21 -9.41
C MET A 505 -10.28 17.64 -9.52
N ASN A 506 -9.47 17.03 -10.38
CA ASN A 506 -8.02 17.24 -10.49
C ASN A 506 -7.29 17.14 -9.14
N ALA A 507 -7.74 16.22 -8.29
CA ALA A 507 -7.15 16.03 -6.96
C ALA A 507 -5.71 15.53 -7.08
N ASP A 508 -4.77 16.22 -6.42
CA ASP A 508 -3.37 15.79 -6.30
C ASP A 508 -3.06 15.12 -4.95
N ALA A 509 -4.02 15.17 -4.02
CA ALA A 509 -4.06 14.40 -2.79
C ALA A 509 -5.50 14.12 -2.38
N VAL A 510 -5.81 12.89 -1.97
CA VAL A 510 -7.12 12.52 -1.41
C VAL A 510 -6.94 12.06 0.02
N PHE A 511 -7.72 12.65 0.94
CA PHE A 511 -7.71 12.27 2.35
C PHE A 511 -9.10 11.85 2.82
N ALA A 512 -9.20 10.74 3.54
CA ALA A 512 -10.48 10.18 3.95
C ALA A 512 -10.77 10.38 5.43
N PHE A 513 -12.06 10.60 5.73
CA PHE A 513 -12.61 10.58 7.06
C PHE A 513 -13.74 9.54 7.14
N GLN A 514 -13.45 8.40 7.77
CA GLN A 514 -14.45 7.37 8.10
C GLN A 514 -15.29 7.85 9.28
N LEU A 515 -16.61 7.67 9.19
CA LEU A 515 -17.52 8.00 10.28
C LEU A 515 -18.79 7.17 10.26
N ARG A 516 -19.33 6.93 11.45
CA ARG A 516 -20.68 6.38 11.67
C ARG A 516 -21.59 7.32 12.47
N ASN A 517 -21.04 8.43 12.94
CA ASN A 517 -21.70 9.39 13.83
C ASN A 517 -21.95 10.73 13.11
N PRO A 518 -22.85 11.58 13.61
CA PRO A 518 -22.96 12.97 13.18
C PRO A 518 -21.63 13.74 13.25
N VAL A 519 -21.40 14.67 12.32
CA VAL A 519 -20.19 15.51 12.30
C VAL A 519 -20.36 16.69 13.25
N HIS A 520 -19.57 16.75 14.31
CA HIS A 520 -19.38 17.95 15.12
C HIS A 520 -18.07 18.65 14.74
N ASN A 521 -17.85 19.88 15.24
CA ASN A 521 -16.70 20.69 14.87
C ASN A 521 -15.35 20.10 15.32
N GLY A 522 -15.36 19.16 16.27
CA GLY A 522 -14.16 18.35 16.58
C GLY A 522 -13.72 17.51 15.38
N HIS A 523 -14.63 16.80 14.70
CA HIS A 523 -14.30 16.08 13.46
C HIS A 523 -13.91 17.06 12.35
N ALA A 524 -14.61 18.20 12.24
CA ALA A 524 -14.27 19.23 11.27
C ALA A 524 -12.85 19.78 11.48
N LEU A 525 -12.43 20.00 12.73
CA LEU A 525 -11.07 20.43 13.06
C LEU A 525 -10.02 19.45 12.54
N LEU A 526 -10.25 18.13 12.72
CA LEU A 526 -9.34 17.11 12.19
C LEU A 526 -9.26 17.18 10.65
N MET A 527 -10.40 17.30 9.97
CA MET A 527 -10.45 17.37 8.51
C MET A 527 -9.82 18.67 7.95
N GLN A 528 -10.10 19.81 8.58
CA GLN A 528 -9.53 21.11 8.22
C GLN A 528 -8.02 21.16 8.47
N ASP A 529 -7.55 20.62 9.60
CA ASP A 529 -6.13 20.58 9.92
C ASP A 529 -5.35 19.64 8.97
N THR A 530 -5.91 18.49 8.60
CA THR A 530 -5.32 17.63 7.54
C THR A 530 -5.18 18.40 6.24
N ARG A 531 -6.25 19.07 5.77
CA ARG A 531 -6.21 19.88 4.55
C ARG A 531 -5.08 20.90 4.62
N ARG A 532 -4.99 21.65 5.72
CA ARG A 532 -3.94 22.66 5.94
C ARG A 532 -2.54 22.04 5.86
N ARG A 533 -2.30 20.93 6.53
CA ARG A 533 -0.99 20.24 6.49
C ARG A 533 -0.62 19.75 5.09
N LEU A 534 -1.60 19.31 4.30
CA LEU A 534 -1.36 18.90 2.91
C LEU A 534 -0.99 20.10 2.02
N LEU A 535 -1.69 21.23 2.20
CA LEU A 535 -1.31 22.48 1.52
C LEU A 535 0.11 22.94 1.92
N ASP A 536 0.45 22.85 3.21
CA ASP A 536 1.79 23.17 3.73
C ASP A 536 2.88 22.25 3.14
N ARG A 537 2.53 20.99 2.82
CA ARG A 537 3.40 20.02 2.13
C ARG A 537 3.54 20.27 0.61
N GLY A 538 2.79 21.22 0.06
CA GLY A 538 2.90 21.64 -1.33
C GLY A 538 1.81 21.11 -2.27
N TYR A 539 0.92 20.23 -1.80
CA TYR A 539 -0.28 19.84 -2.55
C TYR A 539 -1.16 21.07 -2.84
N LYS A 540 -1.77 21.12 -4.02
CA LYS A 540 -2.52 22.26 -4.54
C LYS A 540 -4.03 22.04 -4.49
N GLN A 541 -4.48 20.80 -4.68
CA GLN A 541 -5.89 20.43 -4.70
C GLN A 541 -6.15 19.20 -3.82
N PRO A 542 -5.90 19.27 -2.51
CA PRO A 542 -6.31 18.21 -1.60
C PRO A 542 -7.84 18.08 -1.61
N VAL A 543 -8.37 16.87 -1.70
CA VAL A 543 -9.82 16.58 -1.69
C VAL A 543 -10.16 15.71 -0.49
N LEU A 544 -11.16 16.14 0.29
CA LEU A 544 -11.72 15.36 1.38
C LEU A 544 -12.70 14.32 0.83
N LEU A 545 -12.49 13.05 1.17
CA LEU A 545 -13.52 12.01 1.08
C LEU A 545 -14.21 11.88 2.45
N LEU A 546 -15.33 12.58 2.62
CA LEU A 546 -16.21 12.44 3.78
C LEU A 546 -17.08 11.20 3.58
N HIS A 547 -16.78 10.13 4.32
CA HIS A 547 -17.19 8.79 3.91
C HIS A 547 -18.02 8.06 4.97
N PRO A 548 -19.27 8.49 5.24
CA PRO A 548 -20.13 7.83 6.21
C PRO A 548 -20.37 6.35 5.86
N LEU A 549 -20.28 5.48 6.85
CA LEU A 549 -20.69 4.08 6.74
C LEU A 549 -22.22 3.99 6.64
N GLY A 550 -22.71 3.16 5.72
CA GLY A 550 -24.14 2.99 5.42
C GLY A 550 -24.65 1.56 5.39
N GLY A 551 -23.81 0.56 5.68
CA GLY A 551 -24.29 -0.78 6.01
C GLY A 551 -24.96 -0.83 7.39
N TRP A 552 -25.13 -2.04 7.92
CA TRP A 552 -25.71 -2.24 9.24
C TRP A 552 -24.95 -1.47 10.34
N THR A 553 -25.70 -0.84 11.25
CA THR A 553 -25.23 -0.18 12.47
C THR A 553 -26.13 -0.60 13.64
N LYS A 554 -25.61 -0.53 14.88
CA LYS A 554 -26.37 -0.89 16.08
C LYS A 554 -27.50 0.11 16.35
N ASP A 555 -28.53 -0.35 17.07
CA ASP A 555 -29.82 0.35 17.20
C ASP A 555 -29.76 1.76 17.82
N ASP A 556 -28.78 2.05 18.68
CA ASP A 556 -28.66 3.37 19.34
C ASP A 556 -27.83 4.40 18.56
N ASP A 557 -27.29 4.02 17.40
CA ASP A 557 -26.62 4.93 16.47
C ASP A 557 -27.65 5.71 15.64
N VAL A 558 -27.28 6.92 15.18
CA VAL A 558 -28.18 7.75 14.35
C VAL A 558 -28.35 7.09 12.97
N PRO A 559 -29.58 6.87 12.48
CA PRO A 559 -29.81 6.25 11.19
C PRO A 559 -29.15 7.00 10.04
N LEU A 560 -28.77 6.26 9.00
CA LEU A 560 -28.02 6.79 7.86
C LEU A 560 -28.68 8.01 7.21
N GLU A 561 -29.98 7.98 6.96
CA GLU A 561 -30.72 9.11 6.37
C GLU A 561 -30.58 10.42 7.16
N TRP A 562 -30.60 10.34 8.50
CA TRP A 562 -30.45 11.49 9.37
C TRP A 562 -29.01 11.99 9.43
N ARG A 563 -28.03 11.07 9.38
CA ARG A 563 -26.62 11.45 9.25
C ARG A 563 -26.34 12.15 7.94
N MET A 564 -26.87 11.66 6.82
CA MET A 564 -26.70 12.29 5.51
C MET A 564 -27.30 13.70 5.48
N LYS A 565 -28.52 13.89 6.01
CA LYS A 565 -29.12 15.22 6.19
C LYS A 565 -28.25 16.13 7.06
N GLN A 566 -27.69 15.59 8.15
CA GLN A 566 -26.84 16.34 9.06
C GLN A 566 -25.50 16.75 8.40
N HIS A 567 -24.88 15.86 7.63
CA HIS A 567 -23.65 16.16 6.90
C HIS A 567 -23.87 17.18 5.78
N ALA A 568 -25.00 17.11 5.08
CA ALA A 568 -25.39 18.13 4.11
C ALA A 568 -25.52 19.52 4.77
N ALA A 569 -26.11 19.60 5.96
CA ALA A 569 -26.20 20.85 6.71
C ALA A 569 -24.82 21.39 7.15
N VAL A 570 -23.87 20.52 7.52
CA VAL A 570 -22.48 20.92 7.84
C VAL A 570 -21.79 21.55 6.63
N LEU A 571 -22.00 21.00 5.43
CA LEU A 571 -21.47 21.54 4.17
C LEU A 571 -22.16 22.85 3.76
N GLU A 572 -23.48 22.92 3.94
CA GLU A 572 -24.27 24.12 3.63
C GLU A 572 -23.85 25.33 4.48
N GLU A 573 -23.42 25.11 5.72
CA GLU A 573 -22.89 26.15 6.61
C GLU A 573 -21.41 26.46 6.39
N GLY A 574 -20.75 25.84 5.41
CA GLY A 574 -19.35 26.09 5.07
C GLY A 574 -18.35 25.65 6.14
N VAL A 575 -18.76 24.81 7.10
CA VAL A 575 -17.84 24.20 8.07
C VAL A 575 -16.86 23.28 7.36
N LEU A 576 -17.33 22.57 6.33
CA LEU A 576 -16.49 21.90 5.34
C LEU A 576 -16.78 22.54 3.98
N ASP A 577 -15.74 22.71 3.17
CA ASP A 577 -15.86 23.31 1.83
C ASP A 577 -16.44 22.27 0.85
N PRO A 578 -17.63 22.51 0.26
CA PRO A 578 -18.25 21.57 -0.68
C PRO A 578 -17.47 21.42 -1.98
N SER A 579 -16.72 22.44 -2.41
CA SER A 579 -15.97 22.40 -3.68
C SER A 579 -14.76 21.47 -3.62
N SER A 580 -14.29 21.16 -2.42
CA SER A 580 -13.15 20.28 -2.18
C SER A 580 -13.50 19.05 -1.32
N THR A 581 -14.79 18.68 -1.27
CA THR A 581 -15.30 17.54 -0.52
C THR A 581 -16.17 16.63 -1.38
N ILE A 582 -15.83 15.34 -1.42
CA ILE A 582 -16.68 14.27 -1.91
C ILE A 582 -17.41 13.67 -0.71
N VAL A 583 -18.75 13.67 -0.77
CA VAL A 583 -19.59 12.89 0.17
C VAL A 583 -20.01 11.60 -0.52
N ALA A 584 -19.68 10.46 0.07
CA ALA A 584 -20.07 9.14 -0.42
C ALA A 584 -20.39 8.19 0.74
N ILE A 585 -21.22 7.19 0.49
CA ILE A 585 -21.63 6.19 1.49
C ILE A 585 -20.81 4.94 1.27
N PHE A 586 -20.11 4.50 2.32
CA PHE A 586 -19.39 3.23 2.34
C PHE A 586 -20.37 2.08 2.69
N PRO A 587 -20.52 1.06 1.84
CA PRO A 587 -21.61 0.08 1.99
C PRO A 587 -21.40 -0.97 3.08
N SER A 588 -20.19 -1.09 3.64
CA SER A 588 -19.88 -2.12 4.64
C SER A 588 -20.79 -2.06 5.87
N PRO A 589 -21.22 -3.20 6.40
CA PRO A 589 -21.65 -3.32 7.78
C PRO A 589 -20.57 -2.85 8.75
N MET A 590 -20.98 -2.28 9.89
CA MET A 590 -20.10 -1.90 11.00
C MET A 590 -20.01 -3.05 12.01
N LEU A 591 -18.81 -3.56 12.28
CA LEU A 591 -18.58 -4.65 13.22
C LEU A 591 -18.41 -4.16 14.65
N TYR A 592 -17.98 -2.91 14.87
CA TYR A 592 -17.54 -2.39 16.17
C TYR A 592 -16.33 -3.16 16.76
N ALA A 593 -15.40 -3.59 15.89
CA ALA A 593 -14.24 -4.41 16.26
C ALA A 593 -12.92 -3.60 16.44
N GLY A 594 -13.03 -2.28 16.67
CA GLY A 594 -11.91 -1.47 17.13
C GLY A 594 -10.65 -1.52 16.24
N PRO A 595 -9.46 -1.83 16.81
CA PRO A 595 -8.20 -1.92 16.05
C PRO A 595 -8.21 -2.93 14.90
N THR A 596 -9.00 -4.00 14.99
CA THR A 596 -9.15 -4.98 13.89
C THR A 596 -9.93 -4.35 12.73
N GLU A 597 -11.07 -3.72 13.01
CA GLU A 597 -11.94 -3.15 11.97
C GLU A 597 -11.39 -1.86 11.35
N VAL A 598 -10.62 -1.07 12.10
CA VAL A 598 -10.07 0.18 11.53
C VAL A 598 -9.06 -0.10 10.39
N GLN A 599 -8.39 -1.26 10.41
CA GLN A 599 -7.57 -1.73 9.28
C GLN A 599 -8.44 -1.93 8.01
N TRP A 600 -9.59 -2.60 8.13
CA TRP A 600 -10.58 -2.75 7.05
C TRP A 600 -11.08 -1.40 6.53
N HIS A 601 -11.42 -0.47 7.43
CA HIS A 601 -11.85 0.87 7.07
C HIS A 601 -10.78 1.63 6.28
N CYS A 602 -9.51 1.50 6.67
CA CYS A 602 -8.37 2.12 6.00
C CYS A 602 -8.10 1.49 4.63
N ARG A 603 -7.96 0.15 4.59
CA ARG A 603 -7.74 -0.63 3.36
C ARG A 603 -8.78 -0.33 2.28
N SER A 604 -10.06 -0.32 2.66
CA SER A 604 -11.17 -0.03 1.73
C SER A 604 -11.02 1.34 1.06
N ARG A 605 -10.51 2.33 1.80
CA ARG A 605 -10.32 3.71 1.32
C ARG A 605 -9.07 3.83 0.47
N MET A 606 -8.02 3.12 0.85
CA MET A 606 -6.82 2.97 0.03
C MET A 606 -7.16 2.38 -1.35
N ILE A 607 -8.02 1.35 -1.41
CA ILE A 607 -8.52 0.79 -2.68
C ILE A 607 -9.27 1.84 -3.52
N ALA A 608 -10.07 2.70 -2.87
CA ALA A 608 -10.78 3.81 -3.51
C ALA A 608 -9.89 5.02 -3.88
N GLY A 609 -8.56 4.90 -3.77
CA GLY A 609 -7.61 5.93 -4.22
C GLY A 609 -7.23 6.98 -3.18
N VAL A 610 -7.51 6.72 -1.90
CA VAL A 610 -7.14 7.62 -0.81
C VAL A 610 -5.64 7.51 -0.50
N ASN A 611 -4.96 8.66 -0.42
CA ASN A 611 -3.54 8.74 -0.08
C ASN A 611 -3.31 8.98 1.42
N PHE A 612 -4.26 9.60 2.12
CA PHE A 612 -4.15 9.95 3.53
C PHE A 612 -5.37 9.49 4.33
N TYR A 613 -5.18 8.75 5.41
CA TYR A 613 -6.28 8.25 6.24
C TYR A 613 -6.27 8.90 7.61
N ILE A 614 -7.33 9.65 7.94
CA ILE A 614 -7.49 10.29 9.24
C ILE A 614 -7.94 9.24 10.26
N VAL A 615 -7.22 9.12 11.37
CA VAL A 615 -7.60 8.27 12.50
C VAL A 615 -7.57 9.05 13.81
N GLY A 616 -8.69 8.99 14.55
CA GLY A 616 -8.85 9.60 15.86
C GLY A 616 -8.71 8.60 17.02
N ARG A 617 -9.23 8.99 18.19
CA ARG A 617 -9.32 8.15 19.40
C ARG A 617 -10.40 7.07 19.22
N ASP A 618 -10.11 5.86 19.70
CA ASP A 618 -11.02 4.70 19.77
C ASP A 618 -11.78 4.45 18.45
N PRO A 619 -11.07 4.38 17.30
CA PRO A 619 -11.74 4.21 16.01
C PRO A 619 -12.40 2.82 15.98
N ALA A 620 -13.63 2.79 15.47
CA ALA A 620 -14.47 1.59 15.44
C ALA A 620 -14.75 0.94 16.82
N GLY A 621 -14.45 1.63 17.93
CA GLY A 621 -14.75 1.15 19.26
C GLY A 621 -16.18 1.42 19.70
N MET A 622 -16.55 0.74 20.78
CA MET A 622 -17.77 0.97 21.57
C MET A 622 -17.51 0.56 23.03
N PRO A 623 -18.35 1.01 23.99
CA PRO A 623 -18.29 0.49 25.35
C PRO A 623 -18.61 -1.01 25.39
N HIS A 624 -17.89 -1.76 26.21
CA HIS A 624 -18.17 -3.16 26.52
C HIS A 624 -19.61 -3.27 27.05
N PRO A 625 -20.47 -4.13 26.48
CA PRO A 625 -21.90 -4.19 26.81
C PRO A 625 -22.20 -4.43 28.29
N GLU A 626 -21.37 -5.22 28.98
CA GLU A 626 -21.54 -5.56 30.40
C GLU A 626 -20.83 -4.59 31.35
N THR A 627 -19.51 -4.38 31.18
CA THR A 627 -18.72 -3.56 32.11
C THR A 627 -18.84 -2.05 31.89
N LYS A 628 -19.38 -1.63 30.73
CA LYS A 628 -19.52 -0.23 30.29
C LYS A 628 -18.22 0.55 30.11
N LYS A 629 -17.05 -0.07 30.32
CA LYS A 629 -15.74 0.50 29.96
C LYS A 629 -15.55 0.47 28.44
N ASP A 630 -14.66 1.30 27.89
CA ASP A 630 -14.27 1.20 26.47
C ASP A 630 -13.80 -0.25 26.18
N LEU A 631 -14.31 -0.87 25.11
CA LEU A 631 -13.97 -2.26 24.77
C LEU A 631 -12.50 -2.39 24.34
N TYR A 632 -11.95 -1.33 23.75
CA TYR A 632 -10.58 -1.25 23.28
C TYR A 632 -9.85 -0.11 23.99
N GLU A 633 -8.53 -0.24 24.09
CA GLU A 633 -7.71 0.89 24.54
C GLU A 633 -7.74 1.97 23.44
N PRO A 634 -8.06 3.24 23.77
CA PRO A 634 -8.39 4.26 22.79
C PRO A 634 -7.28 4.66 21.80
N SER A 635 -6.01 4.40 22.11
CA SER A 635 -4.86 4.66 21.24
C SER A 635 -4.53 3.49 20.32
N HIS A 636 -5.03 2.28 20.60
CA HIS A 636 -4.64 1.07 19.88
C HIS A 636 -4.98 1.13 18.39
N GLY A 637 -6.12 1.70 17.99
CA GLY A 637 -6.48 1.77 16.57
C GLY A 637 -5.48 2.56 15.72
N GLY A 638 -5.01 3.71 16.21
CA GLY A 638 -3.99 4.50 15.51
C GLY A 638 -2.62 3.81 15.50
N LYS A 639 -2.23 3.20 16.63
CA LYS A 639 -0.97 2.44 16.74
C LYS A 639 -0.94 1.24 15.79
N VAL A 640 -1.99 0.42 15.80
CA VAL A 640 -2.12 -0.75 14.92
C VAL A 640 -2.08 -0.35 13.45
N LEU A 641 -2.83 0.69 13.03
CA LEU A 641 -2.77 1.16 11.65
C LEU A 641 -1.36 1.58 11.20
N SER A 642 -0.59 2.23 12.07
CA SER A 642 0.76 2.70 11.73
C SER A 642 1.77 1.57 11.50
N MET A 643 1.46 0.35 11.94
CA MET A 643 2.30 -0.83 11.81
C MET A 643 1.62 -1.98 11.03
N ALA A 644 0.41 -1.75 10.52
CA ALA A 644 -0.36 -2.79 9.84
C ALA A 644 0.25 -3.10 8.46
N PRO A 645 0.56 -4.37 8.17
CA PRO A 645 1.10 -4.78 6.87
C PRO A 645 0.09 -4.58 5.74
N GLY A 646 0.58 -4.35 4.52
CA GLY A 646 -0.27 -4.25 3.32
C GLY A 646 -1.04 -2.93 3.15
N LEU A 647 -0.75 -1.91 3.97
CA LEU A 647 -1.27 -0.54 3.85
C LEU A 647 -0.22 0.43 3.25
N THR A 648 0.49 0.00 2.22
CA THR A 648 1.71 0.69 1.71
C THR A 648 1.45 1.98 0.94
N SER A 649 0.26 2.16 0.35
CA SER A 649 -0.09 3.33 -0.47
C SER A 649 -0.95 4.37 0.26
N VAL A 650 -1.05 4.30 1.58
CA VAL A 650 -1.80 5.26 2.39
C VAL A 650 -0.98 5.72 3.60
N GLU A 651 -0.86 7.03 3.78
CA GLU A 651 -0.24 7.62 4.95
C GLU A 651 -1.29 7.80 6.05
N ILE A 652 -0.99 7.30 7.25
CA ILE A 652 -1.89 7.43 8.40
C ILE A 652 -1.67 8.80 9.05
N ILE A 653 -2.75 9.58 9.21
CA ILE A 653 -2.74 10.86 9.92
C ILE A 653 -3.40 10.68 11.29
N PRO A 654 -2.61 10.36 12.33
CA PRO A 654 -3.13 10.24 13.69
C PRO A 654 -3.44 11.62 14.27
N PHE A 655 -4.57 11.72 14.95
CA PHE A 655 -4.93 12.94 15.67
C PHE A 655 -5.04 12.75 17.18
N ARG A 656 -4.64 13.82 17.87
CA ARG A 656 -4.93 14.00 19.29
C ARG A 656 -6.41 14.28 19.48
N VAL A 657 -6.89 14.02 20.69
CA VAL A 657 -8.30 14.26 21.06
C VAL A 657 -8.64 15.73 20.84
N ALA A 658 -9.76 16.01 20.16
CA ALA A 658 -10.34 17.35 20.06
C ALA A 658 -11.49 17.48 21.06
N ALA A 659 -11.54 18.59 21.79
CA ALA A 659 -12.56 18.88 22.80
C ALA A 659 -12.95 20.36 22.74
N TYR A 660 -14.06 20.73 23.37
CA TYR A 660 -14.52 22.12 23.36
C TYR A 660 -13.68 22.96 24.33
N ASN A 661 -12.89 23.90 23.83
CA ASN A 661 -12.16 24.83 24.69
C ASN A 661 -13.08 25.98 25.08
N LYS A 662 -13.42 26.06 26.38
CA LYS A 662 -14.33 27.06 26.96
C LYS A 662 -13.79 28.49 26.86
N ALA A 663 -12.47 28.67 26.90
CA ALA A 663 -11.84 29.98 26.78
C ALA A 663 -11.88 30.49 25.34
N LYS A 664 -11.61 29.62 24.35
CA LYS A 664 -11.66 29.95 22.92
C LYS A 664 -13.07 29.91 22.33
N LYS A 665 -14.04 29.33 23.04
CA LYS A 665 -15.41 29.07 22.57
C LYS A 665 -15.46 28.32 21.23
N ALA A 666 -14.57 27.35 21.07
CA ALA A 666 -14.40 26.58 19.84
C ALA A 666 -13.84 25.19 20.15
N MET A 667 -13.96 24.27 19.18
CA MET A 667 -13.25 23.00 19.25
C MET A 667 -11.74 23.22 19.05
N ASP A 668 -10.94 22.60 19.90
CA ASP A 668 -9.48 22.71 19.88
C ASP A 668 -8.83 21.37 20.25
N PHE A 669 -7.55 21.20 19.95
CA PHE A 669 -6.82 20.02 20.36
C PHE A 669 -6.59 20.04 21.88
N TYR A 670 -6.94 18.93 22.53
CA TYR A 670 -6.83 18.79 23.98
C TYR A 670 -5.38 18.92 24.44
N ASP A 671 -5.19 19.73 25.48
CA ASP A 671 -3.92 19.95 26.16
C ASP A 671 -4.05 19.51 27.62
N PRO A 672 -3.35 18.43 28.04
CA PRO A 672 -3.39 17.93 29.42
C PRO A 672 -2.98 18.98 30.46
N ALA A 673 -2.07 19.90 30.11
CA ALA A 673 -1.62 20.95 31.02
C ALA A 673 -2.72 21.99 31.30
N ARG A 674 -3.72 22.09 30.42
CA ARG A 674 -4.85 23.02 30.51
C ARG A 674 -6.19 22.30 30.58
N HIS A 675 -6.24 21.13 31.22
CA HIS A 675 -7.44 20.29 31.31
C HIS A 675 -8.71 21.06 31.67
N ASN A 676 -8.62 21.96 32.66
CA ASN A 676 -9.76 22.74 33.15
C ASN A 676 -10.40 23.67 32.11
N GLU A 677 -9.72 23.98 31.00
CA GLU A 677 -10.26 24.78 29.89
C GLU A 677 -11.13 23.97 28.93
N PHE A 678 -11.07 22.64 28.97
CA PHE A 678 -11.76 21.77 28.01
C PHE A 678 -13.05 21.17 28.59
N ASP A 679 -14.08 21.09 27.75
CA ASP A 679 -15.32 20.36 28.02
C ASP A 679 -15.46 19.19 27.03
N PHE A 680 -15.66 17.99 27.57
CA PHE A 680 -15.83 16.76 26.79
C PHE A 680 -17.32 16.43 26.68
N ILE A 681 -17.91 16.79 25.53
CA ILE A 681 -19.31 16.51 25.25
C ILE A 681 -19.40 15.13 24.60
N SER A 682 -19.69 14.11 25.41
CA SER A 682 -19.86 12.74 24.93
C SER A 682 -21.10 12.62 24.03
N GLY A 683 -21.15 11.58 23.18
CA GLY A 683 -22.35 11.27 22.39
C GLY A 683 -23.60 11.10 23.25
N THR A 684 -23.47 10.55 24.47
CA THR A 684 -24.59 10.44 25.41
C THR A 684 -25.07 11.81 25.91
N ARG A 685 -24.15 12.73 26.24
CA ARG A 685 -24.53 14.10 26.64
C ARG A 685 -25.14 14.86 25.46
N MET A 686 -24.57 14.73 24.27
CA MET A 686 -25.12 15.31 23.04
C MET A 686 -26.57 14.83 22.79
N ARG A 687 -26.82 13.53 22.92
CA ARG A 687 -28.17 12.95 22.80
C ARG A 687 -29.15 13.48 23.83
N LYS A 688 -28.68 13.65 25.07
CA LYS A 688 -29.49 14.21 26.15
C LYS A 688 -29.91 15.65 25.83
N LEU A 689 -28.96 16.51 25.48
CA LEU A 689 -29.22 17.89 25.08
C LEU A 689 -30.22 17.97 23.93
N ALA A 690 -30.05 17.14 22.89
CA ALA A 690 -30.91 17.17 21.73
C ALA A 690 -32.36 16.71 22.02
N ARG A 691 -32.56 15.76 22.95
CA ARG A 691 -33.90 15.36 23.44
C ARG A 691 -34.55 16.46 24.27
N GLU A 692 -33.80 17.06 25.19
CA GLU A 692 -34.28 18.14 26.06
C GLU A 692 -34.50 19.46 25.30
N GLY A 693 -34.12 19.53 24.02
CA GLY A 693 -34.23 20.74 23.20
C GLY A 693 -33.21 21.83 23.58
N GLU A 694 -32.17 21.45 24.32
CA GLU A 694 -31.06 22.32 24.71
C GLU A 694 -30.02 22.40 23.59
N ASN A 695 -29.33 23.55 23.48
CA ASN A 695 -28.22 23.70 22.54
C ASN A 695 -26.90 23.33 23.20
N PRO A 696 -25.96 22.68 22.48
CA PRO A 696 -24.58 22.57 22.93
C PRO A 696 -23.94 23.97 22.93
N PRO A 697 -22.77 24.14 23.57
CA PRO A 697 -22.03 25.38 23.50
C PRO A 697 -21.77 25.84 22.06
N ASP A 698 -21.91 27.14 21.81
CA ASP A 698 -21.65 27.75 20.50
C ASP A 698 -20.26 27.34 20.00
N GLY A 699 -20.17 26.90 18.75
CA GLY A 699 -18.93 26.42 18.14
C GLY A 699 -18.67 24.91 18.34
N PHE A 700 -19.51 24.17 19.06
CA PHE A 700 -19.43 22.70 19.13
C PHE A 700 -19.89 22.01 17.83
N MET A 701 -20.99 22.48 17.23
CA MET A 701 -21.56 21.95 15.99
C MET A 701 -22.23 23.09 15.23
N ALA A 702 -22.28 22.98 13.90
CA ALA A 702 -23.00 23.92 13.04
C ALA A 702 -24.51 23.98 13.42
N PRO A 703 -25.12 25.16 13.60
CA PRO A 703 -26.52 25.31 14.03
C PRO A 703 -27.57 24.56 13.20
N LYS A 704 -27.50 24.60 11.86
CA LYS A 704 -28.39 23.81 10.98
C LYS A 704 -28.16 22.32 11.18
N ALA A 705 -26.91 21.90 11.34
CA ALA A 705 -26.59 20.50 11.59
C ALA A 705 -27.10 20.03 12.97
N TRP A 706 -27.04 20.89 13.99
CA TRP A 706 -27.65 20.62 15.30
C TRP A 706 -29.17 20.50 15.20
N LYS A 707 -29.81 21.40 14.43
CA LYS A 707 -31.26 21.36 14.20
C LYS A 707 -31.71 20.01 13.63
N VAL A 708 -31.00 19.47 12.64
CA VAL A 708 -31.29 18.14 12.08
C VAL A 708 -31.27 17.05 13.18
N LEU A 709 -30.32 17.11 14.12
CA LEU A 709 -30.27 16.16 15.23
C LEU A 709 -31.45 16.36 16.20
N THR A 710 -31.79 17.61 16.55
CA THR A 710 -32.95 17.86 17.43
C THR A 710 -34.25 17.38 16.80
N ASP A 711 -34.42 17.54 15.48
CA ASP A 711 -35.59 17.06 14.74
C ASP A 711 -35.66 15.52 14.75
N TYR A 712 -34.51 14.85 14.59
CA TYR A 712 -34.40 13.40 14.74
C TYR A 712 -34.82 12.93 16.14
N TYR A 713 -34.22 13.48 17.20
CA TYR A 713 -34.51 13.03 18.57
C TYR A 713 -35.96 13.33 18.99
N ARG A 714 -36.53 14.46 18.59
CA ARG A 714 -37.96 14.75 18.78
C ARG A 714 -38.87 13.80 18.01
N SER A 715 -38.41 13.24 16.88
CA SER A 715 -39.20 12.25 16.13
C SER A 715 -39.29 10.89 16.83
N LEU A 716 -38.32 10.57 17.70
CA LEU A 716 -38.36 9.36 18.53
C LEU A 716 -39.39 9.50 19.67
N GLU A 717 -39.47 10.67 20.30
CA GLU A 717 -40.43 10.96 21.38
C GLU A 717 -41.90 10.96 20.93
N LYS A 718 -42.16 11.09 19.63
CA LYS A 718 -43.51 11.01 19.06
C LYS A 718 -43.96 9.59 18.71
N ARG A 719 -43.06 8.60 18.80
CA ARG A 719 -43.33 7.19 18.46
C ARG A 719 -43.53 6.31 19.70
N ASP A 720 -43.20 6.81 20.88
CA ASP A 720 -43.62 6.29 22.19
C ASP A 720 -44.93 6.96 22.59
#